data_AF-A0A6F9DCY7-F1
#
_entry.id   AF-A0A6F9DCY7-F1
#
_cell.length_a   1.000
_cell.length_b   1.000
_cell.length_c   1.000
_cell.angle_alpha   90.00
_cell.angle_beta   90.00
_cell.angle_gamma   90.00
#
_symmetry.space_group_name_H-M   'P 1'
#
loop_
_entity.id
_entity.type
_entity.pdbx_description
1 polymer ?
#
loop_
_entity_poly.entity_id
_entity_poly.type
_entity_poly.pdbx_seq_one_letter_code
_entity_poly.pdbx_strand_id
1 'polypeptide(L)'
;MMFHRKPVWASVAICVLFTVFRHVSGQGTDTVDERTQLDCQPTLNKPSNLASGFFDGLGETNILLLWKAPFQSWGFTVRVYTMDGVLRKEIQNIRTPFYNVTDLDSGTTYNATVSAIYVYDNSPLKLASCETEAYTFTTFQSCTNGQVYTRCLGQCVASCDYPDPVCGRICSPGCNCPYPTHIWHKGHCIPPLLCPAKKVSVVKPKNLRLIPLPGAAILLSWDAVDEASGYSVQVKPTSNREVTVHDSKTKDTSVIINNLRPGQEYAFIVRAIMNAPVTMLPDITGRTITPDGVVISGVTDEGFLVTWNNMNEARRYGIAVYAEDKTTVLYSDSYLSRAKIQIVGLAPGTLYYVATTAAKHQDPLGPFSPMRGVQTTGTKDPNMEYTGASITGLLQEPVTTTTEAMTTTTPKPLTHCLSKHAEATAYYEANPQSSNGPEYPNCDAEGLYVTTKCKTGTNECHCIDTIDGMKKLGSDFGGEASQIPLNCDNYGNYGSSASNLKVNGLTTTGAEISWTGPPDVFGYIVVLTSDVVVVQSVIGKTSIKLTSLIPGTGYIVEVIAVNGNGWTSLTISILFSTPTINIPARLREKERTENSVTVKWDLVDGAESYNAKISDRLTGVVVQSHDLATNIIQFTGLQLKTAYVIRVKSVSTINGVAHESPPAELNVETTCRMKLDVLFVLDTSSKTGWNSFQNEKMFFSEIMQKLPPIDFETGSRIAALKYFNRAFTMFSYTRFTRTADASGAIRFTRYSGTPPYRGNMLRTVYDHFFDGTPKSDNYKPRPDALSVAIVFVGGKSSDVVSDSAKDLRESTHVIAVGVQENNEDAISTDDAELNAIASSPDLKVVAPSYKELPSVVGKVISIMCDLAEKQVNKQA
;
A
#
# COMPACT_ATOMS: atom_id res chain seq x y z
N MET A 1 25.95 18.47 17.96
CA MET A 1 26.77 17.99 19.09
C MET A 1 28.19 17.78 18.60
N MET A 2 29.11 18.61 19.08
CA MET A 2 30.56 18.45 18.88
C MET A 2 31.08 17.30 19.75
N PHE A 3 32.01 16.51 19.24
CA PHE A 3 33.24 16.17 19.96
C PHE A 3 34.39 15.99 18.97
N HIS A 4 35.36 16.89 19.11
CA HIS A 4 36.69 16.82 18.53
C HIS A 4 37.53 15.72 19.19
N ARG A 5 38.37 15.04 18.40
CA ARG A 5 39.80 14.76 18.71
C ARG A 5 40.56 14.37 17.43
N LYS A 6 41.42 15.28 16.94
CA LYS A 6 42.72 15.01 16.29
C LYS A 6 43.83 15.52 17.28
N PRO A 7 45.17 15.44 17.09
CA PRO A 7 45.99 15.02 15.91
C PRO A 7 47.39 14.32 16.20
N VAL A 8 48.18 14.07 15.12
CA VAL A 8 49.68 13.90 14.92
C VAL A 8 50.38 12.66 15.54
N TRP A 9 51.25 11.85 14.89
CA TRP A 9 52.55 11.99 14.13
C TRP A 9 52.76 10.73 13.24
N ALA A 10 53.61 10.60 12.21
CA ALA A 10 54.47 11.45 11.38
C ALA A 10 55.00 10.65 10.16
N SER A 11 55.55 11.39 9.20
CA SER A 11 56.04 11.07 7.86
C SER A 11 57.19 10.06 7.71
N VAL A 12 57.23 9.36 6.57
CA VAL A 12 58.44 9.20 5.74
C VAL A 12 58.03 9.33 4.26
N ALA A 13 58.48 10.41 3.64
CA ALA A 13 58.65 10.52 2.19
C ALA A 13 60.06 10.03 1.82
N ILE A 14 60.29 9.62 0.58
CA ILE A 14 61.36 10.15 -0.29
C ILE A 14 61.17 9.61 -1.73
N CYS A 15 60.98 10.55 -2.65
CA CYS A 15 61.18 10.44 -4.10
C CYS A 15 62.67 10.38 -4.44
N VAL A 16 63.10 9.61 -5.45
CA VAL A 16 64.05 9.97 -6.54
C VAL A 16 63.98 8.82 -7.58
N LEU A 17 63.96 8.94 -8.92
CA LEU A 17 64.80 9.70 -9.84
C LEU A 17 64.14 9.84 -11.23
N PHE A 18 64.10 11.07 -11.73
CA PHE A 18 64.15 11.39 -13.16
C PHE A 18 65.59 11.84 -13.48
N THR A 19 66.12 11.35 -14.61
CA THR A 19 67.21 11.93 -15.45
C THR A 19 68.66 11.95 -14.96
N VAL A 20 69.54 11.19 -15.65
CA VAL A 20 70.89 11.65 -16.06
C VAL A 20 71.20 11.09 -17.46
N PHE A 21 71.07 11.95 -18.48
CA PHE A 21 71.83 11.86 -19.73
C PHE A 21 73.02 12.82 -19.56
N ARG A 22 74.26 12.32 -19.53
CA ARG A 22 75.44 13.09 -19.95
C ARG A 22 76.65 12.18 -20.21
N HIS A 23 77.18 12.31 -21.43
CA HIS A 23 78.52 11.89 -21.84
C HIS A 23 79.61 12.39 -20.90
N VAL A 24 80.59 11.53 -20.59
CA VAL A 24 82.03 11.85 -20.62
C VAL A 24 82.80 10.60 -21.07
N SER A 25 83.67 10.83 -22.05
CA SER A 25 84.71 9.98 -22.62
C SER A 25 85.80 9.58 -21.62
N GLY A 26 86.26 8.33 -21.68
CA GLY A 26 87.50 7.89 -21.06
C GLY A 26 87.91 6.52 -21.58
N GLN A 27 89.02 6.47 -22.32
CA GLN A 27 89.65 5.25 -22.84
C GLN A 27 90.04 4.30 -21.72
N GLY A 28 89.84 3.00 -21.96
CA GLY A 28 90.28 1.92 -21.10
C GLY A 28 89.89 0.60 -21.76
N THR A 29 90.72 0.16 -22.69
CA THR A 29 90.78 -1.23 -23.13
C THR A 29 90.91 -2.11 -21.89
N ASP A 30 90.02 -3.06 -21.69
CA ASP A 30 90.41 -4.45 -21.41
C ASP A 30 89.20 -5.38 -21.34
N THR A 31 89.31 -6.43 -22.16
CA THR A 31 88.76 -7.77 -22.01
C THR A 31 87.26 -7.91 -21.77
N VAL A 32 86.57 -8.30 -22.85
CA VAL A 32 85.31 -9.05 -22.80
C VAL A 32 85.57 -10.34 -22.01
N ASP A 33 85.05 -10.42 -20.79
CA ASP A 33 85.04 -11.66 -20.01
C ASP A 33 83.61 -12.17 -19.83
N GLU A 34 83.45 -13.45 -20.10
CA GLU A 34 82.22 -14.22 -20.02
C GLU A 34 81.75 -14.30 -18.57
N ARG A 35 80.62 -13.64 -18.26
CA ARG A 35 79.60 -13.98 -17.23
C ARG A 35 78.93 -12.71 -16.69
N THR A 36 78.03 -12.13 -17.48
CA THR A 36 76.80 -11.58 -16.90
C THR A 36 75.74 -12.62 -17.12
N GLN A 37 75.48 -13.41 -16.08
CA GLN A 37 74.37 -14.35 -16.01
C GLN A 37 73.09 -13.56 -16.31
N LEU A 38 72.54 -13.70 -17.53
CA LEU A 38 71.24 -13.15 -17.88
C LEU A 38 70.25 -13.66 -16.81
N ASP A 39 69.59 -12.76 -16.09
CA ASP A 39 68.55 -13.10 -15.13
C ASP A 39 67.33 -13.60 -15.90
N CYS A 40 67.40 -14.87 -16.29
CA CYS A 40 66.64 -15.41 -17.39
C CYS A 40 65.26 -15.93 -16.94
N GLN A 41 64.88 -15.79 -15.67
CA GLN A 41 63.65 -16.36 -15.11
C GLN A 41 62.50 -15.31 -15.14
N PRO A 42 61.45 -15.48 -15.96
CA PRO A 42 60.21 -14.78 -15.70
C PRO A 42 59.66 -15.24 -14.34
N THR A 43 59.22 -14.31 -13.50
CA THR A 43 58.56 -14.65 -12.23
C THR A 43 57.06 -14.44 -12.39
N LEU A 44 56.30 -15.53 -12.28
CA LEU A 44 54.85 -15.49 -12.14
C LEU A 44 54.56 -14.97 -10.74
N ASN A 45 54.11 -13.72 -10.64
CA ASN A 45 53.80 -13.14 -9.34
C ASN A 45 52.58 -13.87 -8.76
N LYS A 46 52.62 -14.25 -7.47
CA LYS A 46 51.38 -14.53 -6.72
C LYS A 46 50.54 -13.25 -6.79
N PRO A 47 49.30 -13.27 -7.32
CA PRO A 47 48.45 -12.10 -7.26
C PRO A 47 48.23 -11.77 -5.77
N SER A 48 48.82 -10.66 -5.31
CA SER A 48 48.51 -10.10 -4.00
C SER A 48 47.06 -9.64 -4.06
N ASN A 49 46.16 -10.43 -3.47
CA ASN A 49 44.74 -10.15 -3.24
C ASN A 49 44.25 -8.83 -3.87
N LEU A 50 44.01 -8.83 -5.19
CA LEU A 50 43.29 -7.74 -5.82
C LEU A 50 41.85 -7.87 -5.33
N ALA A 51 41.45 -6.93 -4.48
CA ALA A 51 40.10 -6.81 -3.96
C ALA A 51 39.08 -6.91 -5.10
N SER A 52 37.98 -7.58 -4.81
CA SER A 52 36.84 -7.94 -5.68
C SER A 52 36.03 -6.75 -6.21
N GLY A 53 36.68 -5.65 -6.59
CA GLY A 53 36.00 -4.42 -7.03
C GLY A 53 36.49 -3.84 -8.35
N PHE A 54 37.41 -4.49 -9.08
CA PHE A 54 38.02 -3.88 -10.27
C PHE A 54 37.96 -4.68 -11.58
N PHE A 55 37.37 -5.88 -11.62
CA PHE A 55 37.15 -6.62 -12.87
C PHE A 55 35.90 -7.52 -12.80
N ASP A 56 34.71 -6.94 -12.95
CA ASP A 56 33.53 -7.70 -13.41
C ASP A 56 33.71 -7.98 -14.91
N GLY A 57 34.15 -9.20 -15.26
CA GLY A 57 34.31 -9.58 -16.68
C GLY A 57 35.22 -10.77 -16.98
N LEU A 58 35.93 -11.34 -16.00
CA LEU A 58 36.62 -12.61 -16.22
C LEU A 58 35.64 -13.74 -15.88
N GLY A 59 35.00 -14.31 -16.91
CA GLY A 59 34.05 -15.43 -16.77
C GLY A 59 34.64 -16.64 -16.04
N GLU A 60 33.76 -17.52 -15.56
CA GLU A 60 34.02 -18.66 -14.66
C GLU A 60 35.06 -19.68 -15.17
N THR A 61 35.32 -19.65 -16.48
CA THR A 61 36.27 -20.50 -17.23
C THR A 61 37.56 -19.80 -17.59
N ASN A 62 37.79 -18.58 -17.06
CA ASN A 62 38.85 -17.69 -17.50
C ASN A 62 39.79 -17.32 -16.34
N ILE A 63 41.08 -17.17 -16.62
CA ILE A 63 42.06 -16.67 -15.66
C ILE A 63 42.98 -15.64 -16.30
N LEU A 64 43.17 -14.51 -15.62
CA LEU A 64 44.20 -13.54 -15.98
C LEU A 64 45.52 -13.91 -15.30
N LEU A 65 46.51 -14.30 -16.11
CA LEU A 65 47.88 -14.53 -15.65
C LEU A 65 48.69 -13.25 -15.85
N LEU A 66 49.49 -12.89 -14.84
CA LEU A 66 50.41 -11.74 -14.85
C LEU A 66 51.82 -12.22 -14.50
N TRP A 67 52.83 -11.75 -15.21
CA TRP A 67 54.23 -12.11 -14.94
C TRP A 67 55.17 -10.92 -15.10
N LYS A 68 56.33 -10.99 -14.46
CA LYS A 68 57.40 -10.01 -14.66
C LYS A 68 58.15 -10.35 -15.97
N ALA A 69 58.16 -9.41 -16.92
CA ALA A 69 58.85 -9.57 -18.19
C ALA A 69 60.38 -9.34 -18.02
N PRO A 70 61.25 -10.27 -18.46
CA PRO A 70 62.68 -10.06 -18.49
C PRO A 70 63.08 -9.05 -19.58
N PHE A 71 64.17 -8.32 -19.34
CA PHE A 71 64.73 -7.32 -20.24
C PHE A 71 65.09 -7.97 -21.59
N GLN A 72 64.73 -7.33 -22.72
CA GLN A 72 64.94 -7.81 -24.11
C GLN A 72 64.11 -9.02 -24.58
N SER A 73 63.05 -9.41 -23.87
CA SER A 73 62.08 -10.40 -24.39
C SER A 73 61.24 -9.83 -25.55
N TRP A 74 61.07 -10.61 -26.63
CA TRP A 74 60.32 -10.19 -27.82
C TRP A 74 58.86 -10.67 -27.81
N GLY A 75 58.57 -11.72 -27.03
CA GLY A 75 57.24 -12.23 -26.80
C GLY A 75 57.22 -13.35 -25.76
N PHE A 76 56.03 -13.86 -25.44
CA PHE A 76 55.83 -14.92 -24.45
C PHE A 76 54.95 -16.04 -24.99
N THR A 77 55.18 -17.24 -24.46
CA THR A 77 54.29 -18.39 -24.62
C THR A 77 53.72 -18.78 -23.26
N VAL A 78 52.40 -18.90 -23.15
CA VAL A 78 51.69 -19.42 -21.99
C VAL A 78 51.26 -20.85 -22.30
N ARG A 79 51.57 -21.80 -21.42
CA ARG A 79 51.05 -23.17 -21.47
C ARG A 79 50.25 -23.48 -20.22
N VAL A 80 49.12 -24.14 -20.39
CA VAL A 80 48.23 -24.57 -19.31
C VAL A 80 48.02 -26.07 -19.40
N TYR A 81 48.36 -26.77 -18.33
CA TYR A 81 48.26 -28.21 -18.16
C TYR A 81 47.22 -28.55 -17.10
N THR A 82 46.54 -29.67 -17.25
CA THR A 82 45.79 -30.29 -16.16
C THR A 82 46.75 -30.87 -15.10
N MET A 83 46.25 -31.21 -13.91
CA MET A 83 47.11 -31.72 -12.81
C MET A 83 47.79 -33.07 -13.12
N ASP A 84 47.28 -33.84 -14.06
CA ASP A 84 47.88 -35.07 -14.61
C ASP A 84 48.91 -34.79 -15.72
N GLY A 85 49.19 -33.52 -16.03
CA GLY A 85 50.25 -33.11 -16.94
C GLY A 85 49.84 -33.00 -18.41
N VAL A 86 48.55 -33.15 -18.74
CA VAL A 86 48.05 -33.03 -20.12
C VAL A 86 47.98 -31.56 -20.53
N LEU A 87 48.62 -31.20 -21.65
CA LEU A 87 48.57 -29.83 -22.18
C LEU A 87 47.16 -29.51 -22.68
N ARG A 88 46.50 -28.55 -22.05
CA ARG A 88 45.16 -28.09 -22.42
C ARG A 88 45.23 -26.92 -23.43
N LYS A 89 46.00 -25.87 -23.11
CA LYS A 89 46.11 -24.68 -23.97
C LYS A 89 47.57 -24.25 -24.10
N GLU A 90 47.95 -23.86 -25.32
CA GLU A 90 49.21 -23.18 -25.62
C GLU A 90 48.90 -21.89 -26.40
N ILE A 91 49.38 -20.76 -25.88
CA ILE A 91 49.21 -19.44 -26.48
C ILE A 91 50.58 -18.83 -26.71
N GLN A 92 50.91 -18.58 -27.97
CA GLN A 92 52.21 -18.05 -28.39
C GLN A 92 52.12 -16.58 -28.83
N ASN A 93 53.27 -15.91 -28.99
CA ASN A 93 53.40 -14.55 -29.51
C ASN A 93 52.71 -13.46 -28.67
N ILE A 94 52.57 -13.68 -27.36
CA ILE A 94 51.99 -12.68 -26.46
C ILE A 94 53.00 -11.53 -26.30
N ARG A 95 52.58 -10.29 -26.59
CA ARG A 95 53.44 -9.09 -26.52
C ARG A 95 53.31 -8.28 -25.23
N THR A 96 52.39 -8.68 -24.34
CA THR A 96 52.10 -8.01 -23.07
C THR A 96 52.50 -8.93 -21.89
N PRO A 97 52.90 -8.39 -20.73
CA PRO A 97 53.28 -9.18 -19.55
C PRO A 97 52.07 -9.75 -18.77
N PHE A 98 50.96 -9.95 -19.48
CA PHE A 98 49.73 -10.54 -18.96
C PHE A 98 48.94 -11.16 -20.11
N TYR A 99 48.14 -12.18 -19.79
CA TYR A 99 47.23 -12.80 -20.75
C TYR A 99 46.01 -13.42 -20.05
N ASN A 100 44.83 -13.23 -20.64
CA ASN A 100 43.60 -13.84 -20.17
C ASN A 100 43.39 -15.18 -20.87
N VAL A 101 43.61 -16.28 -20.15
CA VAL A 101 43.34 -17.63 -20.65
C VAL A 101 41.86 -17.91 -20.49
N THR A 102 41.14 -18.11 -21.58
CA THR A 102 39.69 -18.41 -21.59
C THR A 102 39.41 -19.90 -21.79
N ASP A 103 38.14 -20.33 -21.72
CA ASP A 103 37.65 -21.67 -22.09
C ASP A 103 38.32 -22.85 -21.36
N LEU A 104 38.63 -22.68 -20.08
CA LEU A 104 39.05 -23.74 -19.17
C LEU A 104 37.83 -24.41 -18.52
N ASP A 105 37.96 -25.66 -18.10
CA ASP A 105 36.87 -26.37 -17.42
C ASP A 105 36.69 -25.80 -16.01
N SER A 106 35.44 -25.55 -15.61
CA SER A 106 35.11 -24.98 -14.29
C SER A 106 35.45 -25.94 -13.14
N GLY A 107 35.83 -25.42 -11.98
CA GLY A 107 36.14 -26.19 -10.78
C GLY A 107 37.39 -27.09 -10.89
N THR A 108 38.17 -26.92 -11.95
CA THR A 108 39.30 -27.79 -12.29
C THR A 108 40.62 -27.09 -11.95
N THR A 109 41.53 -27.84 -11.34
CA THR A 109 42.87 -27.35 -11.01
C THR A 109 43.79 -27.57 -12.21
N TYR A 110 44.52 -26.51 -12.58
CA TYR A 110 45.49 -26.48 -13.66
C TYR A 110 46.84 -25.97 -13.17
N ASN A 111 47.88 -26.31 -13.91
CA ASN A 111 49.22 -25.74 -13.80
C ASN A 111 49.50 -24.89 -15.03
N ALA A 112 49.89 -23.63 -14.84
CA ALA A 112 50.35 -22.77 -15.93
C ALA A 112 51.84 -22.49 -15.85
N THR A 113 52.49 -22.43 -17.00
CA THR A 113 53.87 -21.98 -17.15
C THR A 113 53.95 -20.88 -18.20
N VAL A 114 54.94 -20.00 -18.05
CA VAL A 114 55.25 -18.96 -19.04
C VAL A 114 56.68 -19.11 -19.50
N SER A 115 56.90 -19.10 -20.81
CA SER A 115 58.22 -19.08 -21.42
C SER A 115 58.45 -17.77 -22.15
N ALA A 116 59.60 -17.13 -21.93
CA ALA A 116 60.01 -15.95 -22.71
C ALA A 116 60.62 -16.36 -24.06
N ILE A 117 60.33 -15.60 -25.11
CA ILE A 117 60.90 -15.75 -26.46
C ILE A 117 61.91 -14.64 -26.69
N TYR A 118 63.14 -15.01 -27.03
CA TYR A 118 64.21 -14.11 -27.42
C TYR A 118 64.52 -14.31 -28.91
N VAL A 119 64.73 -13.23 -29.65
CA VAL A 119 65.15 -13.29 -31.06
C VAL A 119 66.55 -12.69 -31.15
N TYR A 120 67.53 -13.51 -31.51
CA TYR A 120 68.84 -13.06 -31.98
C TYR A 120 68.97 -13.44 -33.46
N ASP A 121 69.68 -12.62 -34.22
CA ASP A 121 69.81 -12.62 -35.69
C ASP A 121 69.65 -13.97 -36.43
N ASN A 122 69.01 -13.89 -37.60
CA ASN A 122 68.59 -14.97 -38.51
C ASN A 122 69.57 -16.16 -38.74
N SER A 123 69.70 -17.11 -37.80
CA SER A 123 70.09 -18.53 -38.02
C SER A 123 69.89 -19.43 -36.78
N PRO A 124 69.78 -20.77 -36.95
CA PRO A 124 69.02 -21.62 -36.02
C PRO A 124 69.83 -22.14 -34.83
N LEU A 125 69.13 -22.21 -33.69
CA LEU A 125 69.38 -23.02 -32.47
C LEU A 125 70.39 -22.51 -31.41
N LYS A 126 69.84 -21.82 -30.41
CA LYS A 126 69.76 -22.33 -29.03
C LYS A 126 68.62 -21.60 -28.29
N LEU A 127 67.43 -22.20 -28.27
CA LEU A 127 66.37 -21.78 -27.34
C LEU A 127 66.82 -22.11 -25.92
N ALA A 128 67.42 -21.14 -25.22
CA ALA A 128 67.27 -21.12 -23.77
C ALA A 128 65.84 -20.62 -23.48
N SER A 129 64.85 -21.50 -23.64
CA SER A 129 63.51 -21.20 -23.16
C SER A 129 63.54 -21.29 -21.64
N CYS A 130 63.63 -20.15 -20.99
CA CYS A 130 63.46 -20.11 -19.55
C CYS A 130 61.96 -20.11 -19.25
N GLU A 131 61.52 -21.26 -18.76
CA GLU A 131 60.15 -21.50 -18.32
C GLU A 131 60.06 -21.22 -16.82
N THR A 132 58.96 -20.61 -16.39
CA THR A 132 58.68 -20.40 -14.97
C THR A 132 58.42 -21.73 -14.26
N GLU A 133 58.54 -21.76 -12.94
CA GLU A 133 57.87 -22.81 -12.16
C GLU A 133 56.37 -22.84 -12.49
N ALA A 134 55.80 -24.05 -12.45
CA ALA A 134 54.38 -24.24 -12.69
C ALA A 134 53.55 -23.56 -11.60
N TYR A 135 52.69 -22.63 -12.00
CA TYR A 135 51.74 -21.97 -11.12
C TYR A 135 50.42 -22.73 -11.11
N THR A 136 50.09 -23.32 -9.96
CA THR A 136 48.83 -24.03 -9.75
C THR A 136 47.70 -23.07 -9.45
N PHE A 137 46.59 -23.18 -10.17
CA PHE A 137 45.36 -22.45 -9.93
C PHE A 137 44.14 -23.33 -10.17
N THR A 138 43.04 -23.03 -9.48
CA THR A 138 41.77 -23.73 -9.66
C THR A 138 40.75 -22.76 -10.22
N THR A 139 40.13 -23.11 -11.34
CA THR A 139 38.99 -22.35 -11.90
C THR A 139 37.81 -22.45 -10.94
N PHE A 140 36.94 -21.44 -10.92
CA PHE A 140 35.81 -21.44 -10.00
C PHE A 140 34.82 -22.55 -10.34
N GLN A 141 34.23 -23.20 -9.32
CA GLN A 141 33.17 -24.17 -9.53
C GLN A 141 31.95 -23.45 -10.12
N SER A 142 31.42 -23.97 -11.23
CA SER A 142 30.26 -23.37 -11.92
C SER A 142 29.06 -23.36 -10.98
N CYS A 143 28.57 -22.17 -10.65
CA CYS A 143 27.37 -22.01 -9.86
C CYS A 143 26.18 -21.89 -10.80
N THR A 144 25.20 -22.77 -10.66
CA THR A 144 24.05 -22.80 -11.55
C THR A 144 22.95 -21.88 -11.04
N ASN A 145 22.05 -21.50 -11.94
CA ASN A 145 20.81 -20.82 -11.61
C ASN A 145 21.01 -19.48 -10.85
N GLY A 146 22.00 -18.69 -11.27
CA GLY A 146 22.23 -17.32 -10.77
C GLY A 146 22.97 -17.21 -9.43
N GLN A 147 23.49 -18.32 -8.91
CA GLN A 147 24.37 -18.33 -7.74
C GLN A 147 25.78 -17.84 -8.10
N VAL A 148 26.51 -17.32 -7.11
CA VAL A 148 27.90 -16.91 -7.20
C VAL A 148 28.72 -17.72 -6.18
N TYR A 149 29.90 -18.17 -6.59
CA TYR A 149 30.81 -18.91 -5.72
C TYR A 149 31.48 -17.96 -4.73
N THR A 150 31.38 -18.24 -3.42
CA THR A 150 32.10 -17.48 -2.39
C THR A 150 32.94 -18.41 -1.52
N ARG A 151 34.11 -17.93 -1.12
CA ARG A 151 35.05 -18.68 -0.26
C ARG A 151 34.58 -18.74 1.20
N CYS A 152 33.57 -17.93 1.56
CA CYS A 152 33.05 -17.85 2.91
C CYS A 152 31.53 -17.72 2.92
N LEU A 153 30.83 -18.85 2.91
CA LEU A 153 29.40 -18.92 3.21
C LEU A 153 29.20 -19.09 4.71
N GLY A 154 28.28 -18.31 5.27
CA GLY A 154 27.67 -18.66 6.55
C GLY A 154 26.79 -19.91 6.39
N GLN A 155 26.50 -20.60 7.49
CA GLN A 155 25.71 -21.85 7.49
C GLN A 155 24.22 -21.68 7.10
N CYS A 156 23.82 -20.51 6.62
CA CYS A 156 22.45 -20.17 6.29
C CYS A 156 22.39 -19.49 4.91
N VAL A 157 21.34 -19.80 4.16
CA VAL A 157 21.12 -19.32 2.78
C VAL A 157 19.89 -18.43 2.76
N ALA A 158 20.04 -17.19 2.32
CA ALA A 158 18.93 -16.26 2.15
C ALA A 158 18.03 -16.73 0.99
N SER A 159 16.73 -16.85 1.25
CA SER A 159 15.74 -17.34 0.28
C SER A 159 14.46 -16.52 0.34
N CYS A 160 13.57 -16.64 -0.65
CA CYS A 160 12.26 -15.94 -0.58
C CYS A 160 11.41 -16.36 0.62
N ASP A 161 11.60 -17.58 1.14
CA ASP A 161 10.90 -18.07 2.33
C ASP A 161 11.55 -17.57 3.63
N TYR A 162 12.85 -17.20 3.56
CA TYR A 162 13.63 -16.73 4.71
C TYR A 162 14.71 -15.73 4.25
N PRO A 163 14.34 -14.44 4.02
CA PRO A 163 15.19 -13.48 3.34
C PRO A 163 16.30 -12.89 4.22
N ASP A 164 16.19 -12.94 5.55
CA ASP A 164 17.20 -12.42 6.49
C ASP A 164 17.56 -13.45 7.59
N PRO A 165 18.35 -14.48 7.24
CA PRO A 165 18.71 -15.53 8.17
C PRO A 165 19.86 -15.12 9.12
N VAL A 166 19.68 -15.33 10.42
CA VAL A 166 20.76 -15.15 11.42
C VAL A 166 21.75 -16.33 11.35
N CYS A 167 22.92 -16.08 10.76
CA CYS A 167 23.98 -17.07 10.58
C CYS A 167 24.96 -17.14 11.77
N GLY A 168 25.46 -18.34 12.09
CA GLY A 168 26.64 -18.54 12.94
C GLY A 168 27.95 -18.10 12.25
N ARG A 169 29.01 -17.83 13.01
CA ARG A 169 30.31 -17.31 12.51
C ARG A 169 31.21 -18.35 11.81
N ILE A 170 30.67 -19.51 11.42
CA ILE A 170 31.44 -20.59 10.78
C ILE A 170 31.42 -20.38 9.26
N CYS A 171 32.60 -20.41 8.65
CA CYS A 171 32.86 -20.05 7.26
C CYS A 171 33.19 -21.30 6.43
N SER A 172 32.41 -21.60 5.39
CA SER A 172 32.67 -22.72 4.46
C SER A 172 32.57 -22.26 3.00
N PRO A 173 33.46 -22.68 2.07
CA PRO A 173 33.34 -22.34 0.65
C PRO A 173 32.11 -22.98 -0.03
N GLY A 174 31.48 -22.28 -0.98
CA GLY A 174 30.42 -22.85 -1.83
C GLY A 174 29.63 -21.82 -2.66
N CYS A 175 28.59 -22.27 -3.38
CA CYS A 175 27.69 -21.44 -4.19
C CYS A 175 26.51 -20.87 -3.38
N ASN A 176 26.20 -19.58 -3.55
CA ASN A 176 24.98 -18.96 -2.99
C ASN A 176 24.53 -17.76 -3.83
N CYS A 177 23.30 -17.30 -3.66
CA CYS A 177 22.85 -16.08 -4.33
C CYS A 177 23.62 -14.85 -3.86
N PRO A 178 23.87 -13.87 -4.76
CA PRO A 178 24.56 -12.64 -4.43
C PRO A 178 23.70 -11.74 -3.52
N TYR A 179 23.81 -11.94 -2.20
CA TYR A 179 23.12 -11.17 -1.16
C TYR A 179 23.74 -9.77 -0.96
N PRO A 180 22.96 -8.69 -0.75
CA PRO A 180 21.49 -8.64 -0.62
C PRO A 180 20.74 -8.51 -1.96
N THR A 181 21.43 -8.48 -3.09
CA THR A 181 20.82 -8.16 -4.38
C THR A 181 19.94 -9.26 -4.96
N HIS A 182 20.20 -10.53 -4.62
CA HIS A 182 19.47 -11.71 -5.07
C HIS A 182 19.40 -12.75 -3.96
N ILE A 183 18.30 -13.48 -3.89
CA ILE A 183 18.03 -14.55 -2.92
C ILE A 183 17.50 -15.80 -3.60
N TRP A 184 17.63 -16.94 -2.92
CA TRP A 184 17.30 -18.26 -3.49
C TRP A 184 15.80 -18.49 -3.56
N HIS A 185 15.29 -18.93 -4.71
CA HIS A 185 13.88 -19.26 -4.91
C HIS A 185 13.68 -20.35 -5.94
N LYS A 186 13.00 -21.44 -5.56
CA LYS A 186 12.63 -22.56 -6.48
C LYS A 186 13.77 -22.94 -7.44
N GLY A 187 14.96 -23.13 -6.89
CA GLY A 187 16.13 -23.58 -7.63
C GLY A 187 16.91 -22.52 -8.40
N HIS A 188 16.58 -21.22 -8.32
CA HIS A 188 17.33 -20.13 -8.96
C HIS A 188 17.39 -18.84 -8.12
N CYS A 189 18.35 -17.98 -8.40
CA CYS A 189 18.52 -16.69 -7.75
C CYS A 189 17.70 -15.62 -8.45
N ILE A 190 16.90 -14.91 -7.66
CA ILE A 190 16.06 -13.81 -8.13
C ILE A 190 16.26 -12.59 -7.24
N PRO A 191 16.10 -11.36 -7.77
CA PRO A 191 16.01 -10.17 -6.95
C PRO A 191 14.96 -10.35 -5.84
N PRO A 192 15.19 -9.87 -4.60
CA PRO A 192 14.20 -9.98 -3.52
C PRO A 192 12.83 -9.41 -3.89
N LEU A 193 12.79 -8.40 -4.77
CA LEU A 193 11.58 -7.77 -5.30
C LEU A 193 10.78 -8.67 -6.25
N LEU A 194 11.44 -9.67 -6.86
CA LEU A 194 10.84 -10.65 -7.77
C LEU A 194 10.50 -11.97 -7.09
N CYS A 195 10.79 -12.12 -5.79
CA CYS A 195 10.16 -13.18 -5.00
C CYS A 195 8.67 -13.14 -5.31
N PRO A 196 8.03 -14.29 -5.63
CA PRO A 196 6.59 -14.30 -5.77
C PRO A 196 6.08 -13.64 -4.51
N ALA A 197 5.32 -12.57 -4.69
CA ALA A 197 4.59 -11.99 -3.59
C ALA A 197 3.70 -13.14 -3.10
N LYS A 198 4.20 -13.92 -2.15
CA LYS A 198 3.32 -14.38 -1.11
C LYS A 198 2.91 -13.07 -0.49
N LYS A 199 1.79 -12.55 -1.00
CA LYS A 199 0.98 -11.59 -0.30
C LYS A 199 0.55 -12.30 0.97
N VAL A 200 1.49 -12.44 1.91
CA VAL A 200 1.15 -12.11 3.28
C VAL A 200 1.06 -10.60 3.26
N SER A 201 0.00 -10.09 2.62
CA SER A 201 -0.68 -8.96 3.21
C SER A 201 -0.83 -9.37 4.66
N VAL A 202 -0.17 -8.65 5.57
CA VAL A 202 -0.48 -8.75 6.98
C VAL A 202 -1.91 -8.22 7.07
N VAL A 203 -2.87 -9.09 6.82
CA VAL A 203 -4.28 -8.80 6.98
C VAL A 203 -4.45 -8.90 8.48
N LYS A 204 -4.36 -7.74 9.14
CA LYS A 204 -4.90 -7.61 10.48
C LYS A 204 -6.31 -8.21 10.46
N PRO A 205 -6.69 -9.05 11.43
CA PRO A 205 -8.10 -9.39 11.60
C PRO A 205 -8.89 -8.08 11.64
N LYS A 206 -9.82 -7.94 10.69
CA LYS A 206 -10.68 -6.75 10.59
C LYS A 206 -12.00 -7.06 11.30
N ASN A 207 -12.75 -6.01 11.60
CA ASN A 207 -14.08 -6.11 12.21
C ASN A 207 -14.06 -6.95 13.51
N LEU A 208 -13.13 -6.67 14.43
CA LEU A 208 -13.19 -7.23 15.77
C LEU A 208 -14.49 -6.78 16.43
N ARG A 209 -15.32 -7.74 16.80
CA ARG A 209 -16.60 -7.54 17.47
C ARG A 209 -16.54 -8.18 18.84
N LEU A 210 -16.89 -7.41 19.85
CA LEU A 210 -17.11 -7.92 21.21
C LEU A 210 -18.62 -8.14 21.35
N ILE A 211 -19.03 -9.40 21.41
CA ILE A 211 -20.42 -9.79 21.65
C ILE A 211 -20.51 -10.24 23.11
N PRO A 212 -21.19 -9.47 23.97
CA PRO A 212 -21.51 -9.90 25.32
C PRO A 212 -22.17 -11.27 25.36
N LEU A 213 -21.68 -12.15 26.24
CA LEU A 213 -22.34 -13.41 26.57
C LEU A 213 -22.71 -13.43 28.07
N PRO A 214 -23.75 -14.20 28.46
CA PRO A 214 -24.08 -14.38 29.87
C PRO A 214 -22.90 -14.93 30.69
N GLY A 215 -22.71 -14.46 31.93
CA GLY A 215 -21.74 -15.06 32.86
C GLY A 215 -20.32 -14.45 32.87
N ALA A 216 -20.17 -13.14 32.68
CA ALA A 216 -18.86 -12.47 32.55
C ALA A 216 -18.02 -13.04 31.40
N ALA A 217 -18.72 -13.42 30.34
CA ALA A 217 -18.16 -13.98 29.14
C ALA A 217 -18.32 -12.99 27.97
N ILE A 218 -17.34 -12.94 27.08
CA ILE A 218 -17.43 -12.16 25.84
C ILE A 218 -17.05 -13.05 24.68
N LEU A 219 -17.92 -13.18 23.69
CA LEU A 219 -17.56 -13.71 22.39
C LEU A 219 -16.83 -12.62 21.60
N LEU A 220 -15.52 -12.74 21.53
CA LEU A 220 -14.70 -11.94 20.64
C LEU A 220 -14.72 -12.62 19.27
N SER A 221 -15.17 -11.93 18.23
CA SER A 221 -15.16 -12.44 16.85
C SER A 221 -14.47 -11.46 15.89
N TRP A 222 -13.97 -11.95 14.78
CA TRP A 222 -13.24 -11.18 13.77
C TRP A 222 -13.41 -11.79 12.38
N ASP A 223 -13.03 -11.06 11.34
CA ASP A 223 -13.04 -11.59 9.98
C ASP A 223 -11.94 -12.63 9.77
N ALA A 224 -12.25 -13.67 8.99
CA ALA A 224 -11.25 -14.62 8.52
C ALA A 224 -10.11 -13.90 7.78
N VAL A 225 -8.89 -14.38 7.99
CA VAL A 225 -7.67 -13.86 7.38
C VAL A 225 -7.18 -14.93 6.42
N ASP A 226 -7.11 -14.57 5.14
CA ASP A 226 -6.62 -15.48 4.10
C ASP A 226 -5.21 -16.00 4.45
N GLU A 227 -5.02 -17.31 4.29
CA GLU A 227 -3.79 -18.06 4.61
C GLU A 227 -3.43 -18.19 6.10
N ALA A 228 -4.28 -17.75 7.04
CA ALA A 228 -4.08 -18.01 8.47
C ALA A 228 -4.27 -19.51 8.80
N SER A 229 -3.28 -20.11 9.49
CA SER A 229 -3.38 -21.48 10.02
C SER A 229 -4.07 -21.55 11.38
N GLY A 230 -4.32 -20.38 11.99
CA GLY A 230 -5.12 -20.19 13.20
C GLY A 230 -4.98 -18.75 13.72
N TYR A 231 -5.36 -18.53 14.97
CA TYR A 231 -5.31 -17.24 15.66
C TYR A 231 -4.82 -17.43 17.09
N SER A 232 -4.13 -16.42 17.64
CA SER A 232 -3.81 -16.29 19.05
C SER A 232 -4.57 -15.10 19.62
N VAL A 233 -5.25 -15.31 20.74
CA VAL A 233 -6.06 -14.30 21.42
C VAL A 233 -5.51 -14.06 22.82
N GLN A 234 -5.13 -12.82 23.12
CA GLN A 234 -4.69 -12.40 24.45
C GLN A 234 -5.61 -11.31 24.99
N VAL A 235 -5.94 -11.36 26.28
CA VAL A 235 -6.71 -10.33 26.97
C VAL A 235 -5.92 -9.85 28.18
N LYS A 236 -5.79 -8.53 28.32
CA LYS A 236 -4.97 -7.89 29.35
C LYS A 236 -5.73 -6.74 30.01
N PRO A 237 -5.72 -6.56 31.34
CA PRO A 237 -6.29 -5.38 31.97
C PRO A 237 -5.58 -4.12 31.47
N THR A 238 -6.31 -3.05 31.12
CA THR A 238 -5.67 -1.80 30.68
C THR A 238 -4.90 -1.12 31.81
N SER A 239 -5.28 -1.34 33.06
CA SER A 239 -4.61 -0.85 34.27
C SER A 239 -3.25 -1.51 34.53
N ASN A 240 -3.04 -2.75 34.06
CA ASN A 240 -1.77 -3.47 34.18
C ASN A 240 -1.54 -4.38 32.96
N ARG A 241 -0.86 -3.84 31.95
CA ARG A 241 -0.60 -4.51 30.66
C ARG A 241 0.45 -5.64 30.72
N GLU A 242 1.09 -5.85 31.86
CA GLU A 242 2.02 -6.98 32.06
C GLU A 242 1.27 -8.29 32.36
N VAL A 243 0.06 -8.21 32.92
CA VAL A 243 -0.74 -9.38 33.28
C VAL A 243 -1.65 -9.79 32.12
N THR A 244 -1.53 -11.04 31.68
CA THR A 244 -2.44 -11.64 30.69
C THR A 244 -3.50 -12.44 31.43
N VAL A 245 -4.77 -12.04 31.33
CA VAL A 245 -5.91 -12.70 32.00
C VAL A 245 -6.56 -13.78 31.15
N HIS A 246 -6.32 -13.77 29.84
CA HIS A 246 -6.72 -14.84 28.92
C HIS A 246 -5.68 -14.95 27.81
N ASP A 247 -5.23 -16.16 27.50
CA ASP A 247 -4.34 -16.47 26.37
C ASP A 247 -4.79 -17.79 25.76
N SER A 248 -5.16 -17.78 24.48
CA SER A 248 -5.64 -18.97 23.78
C SER A 248 -5.22 -18.97 22.32
N LYS A 249 -5.22 -20.15 21.70
CA LYS A 249 -5.07 -20.33 20.25
C LYS A 249 -6.29 -21.05 19.70
N THR A 250 -6.83 -20.58 18.58
CA THR A 250 -8.01 -21.16 17.93
C THR A 250 -7.83 -21.19 16.42
N LYS A 251 -8.50 -22.12 15.72
CA LYS A 251 -8.60 -22.09 14.25
C LYS A 251 -9.83 -21.32 13.78
N ASP A 252 -10.79 -21.13 14.67
CA ASP A 252 -12.02 -20.40 14.40
C ASP A 252 -11.78 -18.89 14.45
N THR A 253 -12.67 -18.12 13.83
CA THR A 253 -12.59 -16.65 13.80
C THR A 253 -13.36 -16.00 14.95
N SER A 254 -13.57 -16.75 16.03
CA SER A 254 -14.17 -16.28 17.25
C SER A 254 -13.71 -17.08 18.46
N VAL A 255 -13.75 -16.48 19.64
CA VAL A 255 -13.45 -17.16 20.90
C VAL A 255 -14.28 -16.57 22.03
N ILE A 256 -14.73 -17.43 22.95
CA ILE A 256 -15.42 -17.02 24.17
C ILE A 256 -14.38 -16.80 25.26
N ILE A 257 -14.32 -15.56 25.76
CA ILE A 257 -13.47 -15.15 26.87
C ILE A 257 -14.30 -15.17 28.15
N ASN A 258 -14.08 -16.15 29.02
CA ASN A 258 -14.79 -16.28 30.30
C ASN A 258 -14.04 -15.62 31.46
N ASN A 259 -14.71 -15.45 32.61
CA ASN A 259 -14.13 -15.03 33.88
C ASN A 259 -13.48 -13.62 33.86
N LEU A 260 -13.99 -12.71 33.04
CA LEU A 260 -13.53 -11.31 33.05
C LEU A 260 -14.08 -10.59 34.29
N ARG A 261 -13.28 -9.70 34.90
CA ARG A 261 -13.72 -8.93 36.06
C ARG A 261 -14.72 -7.85 35.64
N PRO A 262 -15.92 -7.79 36.23
CA PRO A 262 -16.88 -6.71 35.99
C PRO A 262 -16.24 -5.33 36.23
N GLY A 263 -16.56 -4.34 35.39
CA GLY A 263 -16.07 -2.95 35.53
C GLY A 263 -14.59 -2.71 35.21
N GLN A 264 -13.79 -3.76 34.94
CA GLN A 264 -12.38 -3.63 34.55
C GLN A 264 -12.27 -3.47 33.03
N GLU A 265 -11.56 -2.43 32.58
CA GLU A 265 -11.26 -2.26 31.16
C GLU A 265 -10.15 -3.24 30.72
N TYR A 266 -10.35 -3.87 29.56
CA TYR A 266 -9.45 -4.89 29.01
C TYR A 266 -9.05 -4.54 27.58
N ALA A 267 -7.78 -4.78 27.25
CA ALA A 267 -7.28 -4.81 25.87
C ALA A 267 -7.41 -6.23 25.31
N PHE A 268 -8.14 -6.38 24.21
CA PHE A 268 -8.32 -7.65 23.48
C PHE A 268 -7.40 -7.67 22.27
N ILE A 269 -6.53 -8.66 22.20
CA ILE A 269 -5.42 -8.73 21.24
C ILE A 269 -5.58 -10.01 20.42
N VAL A 270 -5.97 -9.89 19.15
CA VAL A 270 -6.09 -11.03 18.22
C VAL A 270 -4.96 -11.00 17.20
N ARG A 271 -4.29 -12.13 17.00
CA ARG A 271 -3.17 -12.30 16.07
C ARG A 271 -3.45 -13.48 15.15
N ALA A 272 -3.37 -13.29 13.84
CA ALA A 272 -3.37 -14.42 12.91
C ALA A 272 -2.04 -15.20 13.07
N ILE A 273 -2.12 -16.52 13.20
CA ILE A 273 -1.00 -17.44 13.19
C ILE A 273 -0.82 -17.88 11.74
N MET A 274 0.33 -17.56 11.16
CA MET A 274 0.72 -18.00 9.83
C MET A 274 1.72 -19.16 9.95
N ASN A 275 1.82 -20.00 8.91
CA ASN A 275 2.85 -21.05 8.85
C ASN A 275 4.25 -20.48 8.51
N ALA A 276 4.74 -19.51 9.30
CA ALA A 276 6.09 -18.90 9.30
C ALA A 276 6.29 -18.02 10.57
N PRO A 277 7.53 -17.73 11.03
CA PRO A 277 7.79 -17.31 12.42
C PRO A 277 7.33 -15.89 12.76
N VAL A 278 6.86 -15.75 14.00
CA VAL A 278 6.16 -14.61 14.61
C VAL A 278 7.00 -13.33 14.65
N THR A 279 6.44 -12.19 14.25
CA THR A 279 6.91 -10.83 14.64
C THR A 279 5.74 -9.94 15.10
N MET A 280 6.02 -9.01 16.03
CA MET A 280 5.11 -8.37 16.99
C MET A 280 4.37 -7.08 16.50
N LEU A 281 3.33 -6.68 17.25
CA LEU A 281 2.21 -5.71 16.98
C LEU A 281 2.50 -4.18 17.10
N PRO A 282 1.49 -3.28 16.92
CA PRO A 282 0.66 -2.82 18.06
C PRO A 282 -0.88 -2.57 17.87
N ASP A 283 -1.61 -2.83 18.98
CA ASP A 283 -2.83 -2.33 19.71
C ASP A 283 -4.10 -1.67 19.10
N ILE A 284 -5.29 -2.09 19.62
CA ILE A 284 -6.57 -1.33 19.75
C ILE A 284 -7.24 -1.65 21.12
N THR A 285 -7.89 -0.67 21.77
CA THR A 285 -8.60 -0.75 23.08
C THR A 285 -10.13 -0.64 22.95
N GLY A 286 -10.90 -1.31 23.83
CA GLY A 286 -12.38 -1.20 23.93
C GLY A 286 -12.92 -1.45 25.35
N ARG A 287 -14.11 -0.93 25.70
CA ARG A 287 -14.71 -0.92 27.06
C ARG A 287 -16.03 -1.72 27.14
N THR A 288 -16.32 -2.28 28.31
CA THR A 288 -17.65 -2.81 28.68
C THR A 288 -18.26 -1.97 29.82
N ILE A 289 -19.53 -1.58 29.70
CA ILE A 289 -20.31 -0.93 30.76
C ILE A 289 -21.32 -1.92 31.35
N THR A 290 -20.87 -2.78 32.27
CA THR A 290 -21.72 -3.76 32.98
C THR A 290 -21.87 -3.36 34.46
N PRO A 291 -23.09 -3.37 35.05
CA PRO A 291 -23.28 -3.19 36.49
C PRO A 291 -22.58 -4.31 37.30
N ASP A 292 -21.94 -3.94 38.41
CA ASP A 292 -21.31 -4.89 39.35
C ASP A 292 -22.08 -4.92 40.70
N GLY A 293 -21.86 -5.96 41.51
CA GLY A 293 -22.42 -6.07 42.86
C GLY A 293 -23.90 -6.43 42.93
N VAL A 294 -24.43 -7.20 41.99
CA VAL A 294 -25.84 -7.66 42.01
C VAL A 294 -26.08 -8.53 43.24
N VAL A 295 -26.86 -8.07 44.22
CA VAL A 295 -27.25 -8.78 45.45
C VAL A 295 -28.74 -9.10 45.40
N ILE A 296 -29.09 -10.34 45.73
CA ILE A 296 -30.47 -10.78 45.91
C ILE A 296 -30.72 -10.96 47.42
N SER A 297 -31.78 -10.33 47.93
CA SER A 297 -32.16 -10.35 49.34
C SER A 297 -33.69 -10.42 49.48
N GLY A 298 -34.21 -10.57 50.71
CA GLY A 298 -35.67 -10.57 50.93
C GLY A 298 -36.42 -11.66 50.17
N VAL A 299 -35.82 -12.85 50.05
CA VAL A 299 -36.40 -13.97 49.31
C VAL A 299 -37.58 -14.56 50.08
N THR A 300 -38.72 -14.65 49.39
CA THR A 300 -39.99 -15.19 49.86
C THR A 300 -40.46 -16.30 48.91
N ASP A 301 -41.63 -16.86 49.15
CA ASP A 301 -42.27 -17.85 48.30
C ASP A 301 -42.83 -17.24 47.01
N GLU A 302 -43.09 -15.93 47.00
CA GLU A 302 -43.65 -15.21 45.86
C GLU A 302 -42.70 -14.17 45.23
N GLY A 303 -41.51 -13.93 45.78
CA GLY A 303 -40.69 -12.80 45.34
C GLY A 303 -39.30 -12.68 45.97
N PHE A 304 -38.48 -11.74 45.47
CA PHE A 304 -37.18 -11.37 46.04
C PHE A 304 -36.76 -9.95 45.61
N LEU A 305 -35.93 -9.29 46.42
CA LEU A 305 -35.34 -7.98 46.11
C LEU A 305 -34.00 -8.16 45.37
N VAL A 306 -33.80 -7.39 44.30
CA VAL A 306 -32.54 -7.32 43.54
C VAL A 306 -31.96 -5.91 43.68
N THR A 307 -30.71 -5.80 44.11
CA THR A 307 -29.97 -4.53 44.21
C THR A 307 -28.60 -4.66 43.52
N TRP A 308 -28.02 -3.58 43.02
CA TRP A 308 -26.66 -3.56 42.46
C TRP A 308 -25.97 -2.23 42.76
N ASN A 309 -24.66 -2.14 42.50
CA ASN A 309 -23.91 -0.91 42.73
C ASN A 309 -24.33 0.19 41.75
N ASN A 310 -24.50 1.41 42.26
CA ASN A 310 -24.78 2.57 41.41
C ASN A 310 -23.50 3.00 40.67
N MET A 311 -23.61 3.20 39.35
CA MET A 311 -22.51 3.54 38.46
C MET A 311 -22.54 5.04 38.16
N ASN A 312 -21.44 5.76 38.47
CA ASN A 312 -21.34 7.23 38.34
C ASN A 312 -21.63 7.78 36.94
N GLU A 313 -21.55 6.96 35.90
CA GLU A 313 -21.78 7.35 34.51
C GLU A 313 -23.04 6.74 33.88
N ALA A 314 -23.76 5.84 34.57
CA ALA A 314 -24.99 5.23 34.03
C ALA A 314 -26.21 6.12 34.29
N ARG A 315 -27.06 6.30 33.27
CA ARG A 315 -28.34 7.03 33.41
C ARG A 315 -29.57 6.13 33.29
N ARG A 316 -29.40 4.88 32.84
CA ARG A 316 -30.45 3.83 32.77
C ARG A 316 -29.84 2.48 33.10
N TYR A 317 -30.63 1.61 33.73
CA TYR A 317 -30.32 0.21 33.99
C TYR A 317 -31.38 -0.70 33.37
N GLY A 318 -31.01 -1.95 33.08
CA GLY A 318 -31.94 -3.00 32.73
C GLY A 318 -31.78 -4.23 33.62
N ILE A 319 -32.79 -5.08 33.67
CA ILE A 319 -32.83 -6.36 34.38
C ILE A 319 -33.58 -7.38 33.53
N ALA A 320 -33.18 -8.64 33.63
CA ALA A 320 -33.92 -9.79 33.11
C ALA A 320 -33.93 -10.92 34.16
N VAL A 321 -35.10 -11.51 34.36
CA VAL A 321 -35.34 -12.70 35.17
C VAL A 321 -35.65 -13.85 34.22
N TYR A 322 -34.95 -14.96 34.40
CA TYR A 322 -35.00 -16.14 33.56
C TYR A 322 -35.54 -17.33 34.34
N ALA A 323 -36.17 -18.24 33.62
CA ALA A 323 -36.54 -19.56 34.11
C ALA A 323 -35.29 -20.40 34.44
N GLU A 324 -35.51 -21.58 35.02
CA GLU A 324 -34.45 -22.54 35.39
C GLU A 324 -33.56 -22.95 34.20
N ASP A 325 -34.10 -22.91 32.97
CA ASP A 325 -33.38 -23.20 31.73
C ASP A 325 -32.37 -22.11 31.29
N LYS A 326 -32.37 -20.95 31.97
CA LYS A 326 -31.51 -19.76 31.69
C LYS A 326 -31.70 -19.11 30.32
N THR A 327 -32.68 -19.54 29.54
CA THR A 327 -32.93 -19.07 28.17
C THR A 327 -34.29 -18.40 28.03
N THR A 328 -35.29 -18.87 28.77
CA THR A 328 -36.64 -18.33 28.78
C THR A 328 -36.66 -17.10 29.68
N VAL A 329 -36.85 -15.92 29.08
CA VAL A 329 -37.03 -14.66 29.82
C VAL A 329 -38.45 -14.62 30.36
N LEU A 330 -38.59 -14.58 31.69
CA LEU A 330 -39.86 -14.53 32.39
C LEU A 330 -40.27 -13.10 32.74
N TYR A 331 -39.30 -12.22 32.94
CA TYR A 331 -39.51 -10.79 33.19
C TYR A 331 -38.30 -10.00 32.70
N SER A 332 -38.50 -8.82 32.13
CA SER A 332 -37.41 -7.90 31.80
C SER A 332 -37.86 -6.45 31.85
N ASP A 333 -36.97 -5.57 32.29
CA ASP A 333 -37.16 -4.12 32.30
C ASP A 333 -35.85 -3.46 31.86
N SER A 334 -35.90 -2.49 30.95
CA SER A 334 -34.74 -1.84 30.35
C SER A 334 -34.57 -0.36 30.72
N TYR A 335 -35.44 0.18 31.59
CA TYR A 335 -35.55 1.62 31.84
C TYR A 335 -35.42 2.00 33.33
N LEU A 336 -34.85 1.11 34.13
CA LEU A 336 -34.68 1.34 35.56
C LEU A 336 -33.76 2.54 35.84
N SER A 337 -34.30 3.54 36.53
CA SER A 337 -33.55 4.74 36.94
C SER A 337 -32.77 4.55 38.24
N ARG A 338 -32.98 3.42 38.93
CA ARG A 338 -32.39 3.09 40.22
C ARG A 338 -31.69 1.73 40.15
N ALA A 339 -30.64 1.58 40.94
CA ALA A 339 -29.88 0.32 41.04
C ALA A 339 -30.57 -0.73 41.94
N LYS A 340 -31.90 -0.84 41.88
CA LYS A 340 -32.72 -1.75 42.69
C LYS A 340 -34.10 -2.03 42.09
N ILE A 341 -34.64 -3.22 42.32
CA ILE A 341 -36.03 -3.62 41.96
C ILE A 341 -36.49 -4.84 42.80
N GLN A 342 -37.75 -4.85 43.22
CA GLN A 342 -38.40 -5.99 43.87
C GLN A 342 -39.12 -6.84 42.82
N ILE A 343 -38.82 -8.13 42.74
CA ILE A 343 -39.53 -9.09 41.88
C ILE A 343 -40.60 -9.80 42.70
N VAL A 344 -41.82 -9.88 42.18
CA VAL A 344 -42.97 -10.56 42.81
C VAL A 344 -43.75 -11.40 41.79
N GLY A 345 -44.64 -12.28 42.26
CA GLY A 345 -45.48 -13.15 41.43
C GLY A 345 -44.78 -14.44 40.98
N LEU A 346 -43.76 -14.87 41.71
CA LEU A 346 -42.99 -16.09 41.44
C LEU A 346 -43.65 -17.32 42.06
N ALA A 347 -43.42 -18.49 41.44
CA ALA A 347 -43.83 -19.78 42.02
C ALA A 347 -42.97 -20.16 43.25
N PRO A 348 -43.56 -20.69 44.33
CA PRO A 348 -42.83 -21.19 45.50
C PRO A 348 -41.84 -22.32 45.18
N GLY A 349 -40.75 -22.40 45.95
CA GLY A 349 -39.73 -23.46 45.84
C GLY A 349 -39.02 -23.56 44.48
N THR A 350 -39.13 -22.55 43.61
CA THR A 350 -38.72 -22.58 42.20
C THR A 350 -37.44 -21.77 41.97
N LEU A 351 -36.55 -22.30 41.13
CA LEU A 351 -35.26 -21.69 40.82
C LEU A 351 -35.37 -20.72 39.63
N TYR A 352 -34.88 -19.50 39.84
CA TYR A 352 -34.82 -18.43 38.85
C TYR A 352 -33.40 -17.91 38.70
N TYR A 353 -33.13 -17.22 37.59
CA TYR A 353 -31.85 -16.54 37.35
C TYR A 353 -32.07 -15.07 37.03
N VAL A 354 -31.22 -14.19 37.55
CA VAL A 354 -31.36 -12.73 37.38
C VAL A 354 -30.09 -12.13 36.80
N ALA A 355 -30.20 -11.26 35.81
CA ALA A 355 -29.08 -10.48 35.26
C ALA A 355 -29.45 -9.01 35.06
N THR A 356 -28.49 -8.09 35.20
CA THR A 356 -28.71 -6.63 35.07
C THR A 356 -27.77 -5.97 34.06
N THR A 357 -28.15 -4.86 33.45
CA THR A 357 -27.35 -4.11 32.46
C THR A 357 -27.41 -2.59 32.72
N ALA A 358 -26.55 -1.79 32.09
CA ALA A 358 -26.54 -0.33 32.19
C ALA A 358 -26.32 0.34 30.82
N ALA A 359 -26.82 1.57 30.70
CA ALA A 359 -26.56 2.48 29.59
C ALA A 359 -26.32 3.92 30.05
N LYS A 360 -25.58 4.67 29.25
CA LYS A 360 -25.48 6.13 29.29
C LYS A 360 -26.61 6.73 28.45
N HIS A 361 -27.32 7.74 28.95
CA HIS A 361 -28.30 8.53 28.17
C HIS A 361 -29.17 7.68 27.19
N GLN A 362 -29.12 7.97 25.87
CA GLN A 362 -29.83 7.29 24.78
C GLN A 362 -29.03 6.12 24.17
N ASP A 363 -27.84 5.79 24.72
CA ASP A 363 -27.01 4.71 24.23
C ASP A 363 -27.74 3.36 24.36
N PRO A 364 -27.43 2.37 23.49
CA PRO A 364 -27.89 0.99 23.66
C PRO A 364 -27.48 0.42 25.03
N LEU A 365 -28.29 -0.48 25.58
CA LEU A 365 -27.94 -1.21 26.80
C LEU A 365 -26.64 -1.98 26.61
N GLY A 366 -25.76 -1.89 27.61
CA GLY A 366 -24.54 -2.67 27.64
C GLY A 366 -24.76 -4.17 27.82
N PRO A 367 -23.67 -4.96 27.85
CA PRO A 367 -23.67 -6.34 28.35
C PRO A 367 -24.45 -6.54 29.67
N PHE A 368 -25.30 -7.58 29.74
CA PHE A 368 -25.88 -8.06 31.00
C PHE A 368 -24.81 -8.63 31.94
N SER A 369 -25.03 -8.50 33.24
CA SER A 369 -24.21 -9.05 34.32
C SER A 369 -24.23 -10.58 34.30
N PRO A 370 -23.31 -11.25 35.02
CA PRO A 370 -23.47 -12.66 35.33
C PRO A 370 -24.84 -12.95 35.93
N MET A 371 -25.47 -14.05 35.49
CA MET A 371 -26.75 -14.49 36.03
C MET A 371 -26.57 -14.97 37.47
N ARG A 372 -27.38 -14.45 38.38
CA ARG A 372 -27.41 -14.86 39.78
C ARG A 372 -28.65 -15.70 40.03
N GLY A 373 -28.43 -16.94 40.46
CA GLY A 373 -29.52 -17.87 40.79
C GLY A 373 -30.17 -17.51 42.13
N VAL A 374 -31.49 -17.64 42.21
CA VAL A 374 -32.27 -17.49 43.44
C VAL A 374 -33.42 -18.49 43.42
N GLN A 375 -33.57 -19.22 44.52
CA GLN A 375 -34.69 -20.13 44.73
C GLN A 375 -35.67 -19.48 45.71
N THR A 376 -36.93 -19.35 45.33
CA THR A 376 -38.00 -18.87 46.23
C THR A 376 -38.21 -19.85 47.39
N THR A 377 -38.70 -19.36 48.53
CA THR A 377 -39.02 -20.21 49.69
C THR A 377 -40.32 -20.98 49.46
N GLY A 378 -40.69 -21.90 50.36
CA GLY A 378 -41.89 -22.73 50.23
C GLY A 378 -41.69 -24.02 49.42
N THR A 379 -42.77 -24.78 49.21
CA THR A 379 -42.77 -26.08 48.54
C THR A 379 -43.29 -25.99 47.11
N LYS A 380 -42.51 -26.51 46.15
CA LYS A 380 -42.88 -26.57 44.73
C LYS A 380 -44.07 -27.52 44.51
N ASP A 381 -45.17 -27.03 43.96
CA ASP A 381 -46.32 -27.86 43.53
C ASP A 381 -46.02 -28.47 42.14
N PRO A 382 -45.92 -29.80 42.01
CA PRO A 382 -45.62 -30.47 40.74
C PRO A 382 -46.76 -30.45 39.72
N ASN A 383 -47.99 -30.03 40.09
CA ASN A 383 -49.17 -30.05 39.22
C ASN A 383 -49.61 -28.65 38.75
N MET A 384 -48.94 -27.58 39.17
CA MET A 384 -49.31 -26.19 38.84
C MET A 384 -48.44 -25.65 37.70
N GLU A 385 -49.03 -25.41 36.53
CA GLU A 385 -48.34 -24.86 35.35
C GLU A 385 -48.25 -23.33 35.48
N TYR A 386 -47.16 -22.83 36.04
CA TYR A 386 -46.92 -21.38 36.19
C TYR A 386 -46.53 -20.77 34.84
N THR A 387 -47.49 -20.10 34.19
CA THR A 387 -47.20 -19.21 33.06
C THR A 387 -46.61 -17.91 33.62
N GLY A 388 -45.46 -17.45 33.15
CA GLY A 388 -44.77 -16.24 33.65
C GLY A 388 -45.55 -14.90 33.61
N ALA A 389 -46.83 -14.91 33.26
CA ALA A 389 -47.74 -13.78 33.14
C ALA A 389 -48.02 -13.02 34.46
N SER A 390 -47.69 -13.61 35.63
CA SER A 390 -47.89 -12.96 36.94
C SER A 390 -46.63 -12.29 37.50
N ILE A 391 -45.47 -12.46 36.86
CA ILE A 391 -44.19 -11.95 37.36
C ILE A 391 -44.06 -10.47 37.05
N THR A 392 -43.89 -9.65 38.08
CA THR A 392 -43.79 -8.19 37.95
C THR A 392 -42.64 -7.63 38.79
N GLY A 393 -42.10 -6.49 38.36
CA GLY A 393 -41.11 -5.72 39.09
C GLY A 393 -41.73 -4.50 39.74
N LEU A 394 -41.59 -4.38 41.06
CA LEU A 394 -42.05 -3.25 41.87
C LEU A 394 -40.84 -2.42 42.34
N LEU A 395 -40.96 -1.09 42.29
CA LEU A 395 -39.92 -0.18 42.80
C LEU A 395 -40.06 0.15 44.31
N GLN A 396 -41.06 -0.45 44.99
CA GLN A 396 -41.37 -0.27 46.42
C GLN A 396 -41.25 -1.60 47.19
N GLU A 397 -40.94 -1.53 48.50
CA GLU A 397 -40.80 -2.71 49.39
C GLU A 397 -42.16 -3.36 49.71
N PRO A 398 -42.21 -4.67 50.03
CA PRO A 398 -43.42 -5.32 50.51
C PRO A 398 -43.80 -4.80 51.91
N VAL A 399 -45.04 -4.35 52.07
CA VAL A 399 -45.63 -4.08 53.39
C VAL A 399 -45.90 -5.43 54.06
N THR A 400 -45.12 -5.79 55.08
CA THR A 400 -45.38 -6.97 55.91
C THR A 400 -46.67 -6.77 56.69
N THR A 401 -47.71 -7.52 56.36
CA THR A 401 -48.94 -7.61 57.14
C THR A 401 -48.73 -8.56 58.31
N THR A 402 -48.48 -8.00 59.49
CA THR A 402 -48.81 -8.66 60.76
C THR A 402 -49.91 -7.86 61.44
N THR A 403 -51.03 -8.51 61.66
CA THR A 403 -52.19 -8.03 62.39
C THR A 403 -51.78 -7.70 63.82
N GLU A 404 -51.73 -6.42 64.17
CA GLU A 404 -52.19 -5.91 65.47
C GLU A 404 -52.43 -4.39 65.38
N ALA A 405 -53.54 -3.96 65.93
CA ALA A 405 -54.07 -2.62 65.76
C ALA A 405 -53.26 -1.56 66.52
N MET A 406 -52.81 -0.53 65.81
CA MET A 406 -52.71 0.83 66.35
C MET A 406 -52.78 1.86 65.22
N THR A 407 -53.79 2.69 65.28
CA THR A 407 -54.06 3.83 64.40
C THR A 407 -52.89 4.80 64.36
N THR A 408 -52.10 4.77 63.29
CA THR A 408 -51.40 5.95 62.75
C THR A 408 -51.32 5.79 61.22
N THR A 409 -52.00 6.68 60.49
CA THR A 409 -52.03 6.71 59.02
C THR A 409 -50.65 7.12 58.48
N THR A 410 -49.86 6.14 58.08
CA THR A 410 -48.70 6.37 57.21
C THR A 410 -49.19 6.42 55.75
N PRO A 411 -48.85 7.46 54.97
CA PRO A 411 -49.36 7.60 53.62
C PRO A 411 -48.77 6.52 52.70
N LYS A 412 -49.64 5.84 51.94
CA LYS A 412 -49.27 4.87 50.91
C LYS A 412 -48.22 5.49 49.98
N PRO A 413 -47.11 4.80 49.70
CA PRO A 413 -46.05 5.38 48.87
C PRO A 413 -46.57 5.61 47.44
N LEU A 414 -46.40 6.85 46.96
CA LEU A 414 -46.96 7.32 45.68
C LEU A 414 -46.43 6.48 44.51
N THR A 415 -47.32 6.11 43.59
CA THR A 415 -46.98 5.52 42.29
C THR A 415 -46.18 6.53 41.44
N HIS A 416 -45.54 6.08 40.36
CA HIS A 416 -44.68 6.95 39.56
C HIS A 416 -45.44 8.17 39.00
N CYS A 417 -46.66 7.98 38.49
CA CYS A 417 -47.49 9.07 38.00
C CYS A 417 -47.87 10.06 39.11
N LEU A 418 -48.37 9.57 40.25
CA LEU A 418 -48.76 10.44 41.36
C LEU A 418 -47.55 11.16 41.99
N SER A 419 -46.37 10.55 42.00
CA SER A 419 -45.13 11.19 42.41
C SER A 419 -44.77 12.36 41.48
N LYS A 420 -44.85 12.15 40.16
CA LYS A 420 -44.60 13.20 39.16
C LYS A 420 -45.65 14.32 39.21
N HIS A 421 -46.91 13.97 39.50
CA HIS A 421 -47.98 14.92 39.73
C HIS A 421 -47.70 15.79 40.97
N ALA A 422 -47.26 15.19 42.07
CA ALA A 422 -46.88 15.90 43.29
C ALA A 422 -45.67 16.82 43.07
N GLU A 423 -44.66 16.38 42.31
CA GLU A 423 -43.50 17.21 41.92
C GLU A 423 -43.93 18.44 41.10
N ALA A 424 -44.84 18.27 40.13
CA ALA A 424 -45.38 19.38 39.35
C ALA A 424 -46.19 20.35 40.23
N THR A 425 -47.00 19.82 41.13
CA THR A 425 -47.78 20.62 42.11
C THR A 425 -46.86 21.48 42.97
N ALA A 426 -45.83 20.87 43.57
CA ALA A 426 -44.85 21.57 44.40
C ALA A 426 -44.08 22.65 43.63
N TYR A 427 -43.77 22.41 42.33
CA TYR A 427 -43.12 23.41 41.49
C TYR A 427 -43.99 24.65 41.29
N TYR A 428 -45.27 24.49 40.93
CA TYR A 428 -46.16 25.63 40.66
C TYR A 428 -46.62 26.34 41.94
N GLU A 429 -46.75 25.63 43.06
CA GLU A 429 -46.95 26.25 44.38
C GLU A 429 -45.77 27.13 44.79
N ALA A 430 -44.53 26.66 44.52
CA ALA A 430 -43.32 27.44 44.77
C ALA A 430 -43.10 28.56 43.73
N ASN A 431 -43.71 28.46 42.54
CA ASN A 431 -43.52 29.41 41.43
C ASN A 431 -44.86 29.83 40.78
N PRO A 432 -45.73 30.60 41.47
CA PRO A 432 -47.12 30.85 41.04
C PRO A 432 -47.29 31.67 39.75
N GLN A 433 -46.21 32.28 39.25
CA GLN A 433 -46.19 33.13 38.06
C GLN A 433 -45.47 32.48 36.87
N SER A 434 -44.93 31.26 37.02
CA SER A 434 -44.18 30.58 35.96
C SER A 434 -45.12 29.94 34.95
N SER A 435 -45.03 30.37 33.68
CA SER A 435 -45.73 29.74 32.55
C SER A 435 -44.95 28.57 31.93
N ASN A 436 -43.72 28.31 32.38
CA ASN A 436 -42.81 27.29 31.85
C ASN A 436 -42.38 26.30 32.96
N GLY A 437 -43.34 25.56 33.52
CA GLY A 437 -43.07 24.51 34.51
C GLY A 437 -43.18 23.09 33.95
N PRO A 438 -42.90 22.06 34.77
CA PRO A 438 -43.13 20.67 34.40
C PRO A 438 -44.61 20.43 34.08
N GLU A 439 -44.88 19.57 33.11
CA GLU A 439 -46.25 19.24 32.71
C GLU A 439 -46.91 18.36 33.77
N TYR A 440 -48.19 18.57 34.05
CA TYR A 440 -48.96 17.69 34.94
C TYR A 440 -49.22 16.35 34.22
N PRO A 441 -48.75 15.21 34.76
CA PRO A 441 -49.11 13.91 34.20
C PRO A 441 -50.58 13.60 34.52
N ASN A 442 -51.29 12.99 33.59
CA ASN A 442 -52.65 12.54 33.82
C ASN A 442 -52.61 11.14 34.44
N CYS A 443 -53.08 11.02 35.68
CA CYS A 443 -53.08 9.77 36.43
C CYS A 443 -54.50 9.24 36.59
N ASP A 444 -54.68 7.92 36.49
CA ASP A 444 -55.95 7.26 36.79
C ASP A 444 -56.22 7.14 38.31
N ALA A 445 -57.32 6.50 38.67
CA ALA A 445 -57.75 6.35 40.07
C ALA A 445 -56.79 5.46 40.89
N GLU A 446 -56.05 4.57 40.23
CA GLU A 446 -55.05 3.67 40.79
C GLU A 446 -53.66 4.33 40.88
N GLY A 447 -53.49 5.50 40.23
CA GLY A 447 -52.27 6.28 40.21
C GLY A 447 -51.29 5.87 39.10
N LEU A 448 -51.72 5.12 38.09
CA LEU A 448 -50.94 4.83 36.89
C LEU A 448 -51.14 5.94 35.85
N TYR A 449 -50.27 6.00 34.84
CA TYR A 449 -50.43 6.95 33.74
C TYR A 449 -51.61 6.54 32.88
N VAL A 450 -52.45 7.51 32.51
CA VAL A 450 -53.47 7.31 31.48
C VAL A 450 -52.78 6.95 30.17
N THR A 451 -53.24 5.86 29.54
CA THR A 451 -52.64 5.24 28.35
C THR A 451 -52.59 6.17 27.13
N THR A 452 -53.38 7.25 27.12
CA THR A 452 -53.50 8.18 26.00
C THR A 452 -53.13 9.60 26.43
N LYS A 453 -52.23 10.25 25.69
CA LYS A 453 -51.91 11.67 25.86
C LYS A 453 -52.10 12.42 24.56
N CYS A 454 -52.92 13.47 24.61
CA CYS A 454 -53.19 14.35 23.49
C CYS A 454 -52.56 15.71 23.71
N LYS A 455 -52.03 16.28 22.63
CA LYS A 455 -51.46 17.63 22.66
C LYS A 455 -52.58 18.66 22.61
N THR A 456 -52.63 19.50 23.63
CA THR A 456 -53.68 20.50 23.85
C THR A 456 -53.87 21.40 22.63
N GLY A 457 -55.12 21.54 22.16
CA GLY A 457 -55.47 22.37 21.01
C GLY A 457 -55.18 21.75 19.63
N THR A 458 -54.74 20.49 19.60
CA THR A 458 -54.55 19.71 18.38
C THR A 458 -55.28 18.38 18.48
N ASN A 459 -55.50 17.71 17.35
CA ASN A 459 -56.00 16.33 17.33
C ASN A 459 -54.86 15.29 17.43
N GLU A 460 -53.64 15.70 17.79
CA GLU A 460 -52.47 14.81 17.87
C GLU A 460 -52.44 14.11 19.23
N CYS A 461 -52.65 12.80 19.24
CA CYS A 461 -52.59 11.94 20.42
C CYS A 461 -51.52 10.85 20.27
N HIS A 462 -51.02 10.31 21.38
CA HIS A 462 -50.15 9.15 21.39
C HIS A 462 -50.36 8.26 22.60
N CYS A 463 -49.92 7.00 22.47
CA CYS A 463 -49.98 6.05 23.57
C CYS A 463 -48.80 6.21 24.52
N ILE A 464 -49.07 5.99 25.80
CA ILE A 464 -48.12 6.09 26.91
C ILE A 464 -48.10 4.78 27.67
N ASP A 465 -46.92 4.37 28.11
CA ASP A 465 -46.76 3.27 29.05
C ASP A 465 -47.33 3.65 30.44
N THR A 466 -48.21 2.80 30.95
CA THR A 466 -48.96 3.05 32.18
C THR A 466 -48.07 3.10 33.43
N ILE A 467 -46.86 2.55 33.37
CA ILE A 467 -45.95 2.43 34.51
C ILE A 467 -44.98 3.61 34.56
N ASP A 468 -44.28 3.89 33.47
CA ASP A 468 -43.21 4.89 33.46
C ASP A 468 -43.60 6.23 32.82
N GLY A 469 -44.74 6.31 32.12
CA GLY A 469 -45.21 7.52 31.47
C GLY A 469 -44.51 7.82 30.14
N MET A 470 -43.73 6.87 29.61
CA MET A 470 -43.01 7.03 28.35
C MET A 470 -43.93 6.80 27.15
N LYS A 471 -43.78 7.64 26.12
CA LYS A 471 -44.47 7.48 24.85
C LYS A 471 -44.09 6.15 24.18
N LYS A 472 -45.09 5.37 23.76
CA LYS A 472 -44.90 4.18 22.92
C LYS A 472 -44.48 4.62 21.50
N LEU A 473 -43.38 4.09 20.99
CA LEU A 473 -42.87 4.45 19.66
C LEU A 473 -43.88 4.08 18.56
N GLY A 474 -44.09 5.01 17.63
CA GLY A 474 -45.03 4.82 16.51
C GLY A 474 -46.51 4.91 16.88
N SER A 475 -46.82 5.29 18.11
CA SER A 475 -48.19 5.44 18.58
C SER A 475 -48.79 6.81 18.28
N ASP A 476 -48.25 7.62 17.37
CA ASP A 476 -48.85 8.92 17.03
C ASP A 476 -50.14 8.74 16.20
N PHE A 477 -51.28 9.15 16.76
CA PHE A 477 -52.60 9.05 16.13
C PHE A 477 -53.42 10.35 16.25
N GLY A 478 -54.01 10.76 15.12
CA GLY A 478 -54.95 11.89 15.00
C GLY A 478 -54.34 13.16 14.39
N GLY A 479 -55.07 13.79 13.46
CA GLY A 479 -54.56 14.78 12.49
C GLY A 479 -54.24 14.13 11.12
N GLU A 480 -54.01 14.93 10.05
CA GLU A 480 -53.80 14.46 8.65
C GLU A 480 -52.74 13.34 8.47
N ALA A 481 -51.92 13.08 9.49
CA ALA A 481 -50.84 12.10 9.50
C ALA A 481 -51.23 10.65 9.85
N SER A 482 -52.39 10.37 10.45
CA SER A 482 -52.68 9.01 10.97
C SER A 482 -53.79 8.30 10.22
N GLN A 483 -53.39 7.40 9.32
CA GLN A 483 -54.30 6.56 8.55
C GLN A 483 -54.70 5.25 9.28
N ILE A 484 -54.06 4.91 10.42
CA ILE A 484 -54.32 3.68 11.20
C ILE A 484 -55.07 4.02 12.50
N PRO A 485 -56.19 3.35 12.84
CA PRO A 485 -56.85 3.52 14.13
C PRO A 485 -55.98 2.93 15.24
N LEU A 486 -55.83 3.62 16.38
CA LEU A 486 -55.02 3.14 17.49
C LEU A 486 -55.79 3.24 18.82
N ASN A 487 -55.76 2.16 19.60
CA ASN A 487 -56.39 2.05 20.92
C ASN A 487 -55.30 1.76 21.97
N CYS A 488 -54.97 2.77 22.77
CA CYS A 488 -53.87 2.69 23.72
C CYS A 488 -54.13 1.76 24.91
N ASP A 489 -55.39 1.50 25.26
CA ASP A 489 -55.75 0.56 26.34
C ASP A 489 -55.47 -0.90 25.94
N ASN A 490 -55.39 -1.17 24.63
CA ASN A 490 -55.15 -2.50 24.09
C ASN A 490 -53.85 -2.57 23.29
N TYR A 491 -52.86 -1.75 23.68
CA TYR A 491 -51.54 -1.77 23.06
C TYR A 491 -50.78 -3.04 23.46
N GLY A 492 -50.53 -3.94 22.52
CA GLY A 492 -49.88 -5.24 22.72
C GLY A 492 -50.87 -6.40 22.98
N ASN A 493 -52.17 -6.13 23.05
CA ASN A 493 -53.21 -7.10 23.44
C ASN A 493 -53.94 -7.74 22.25
N TYR A 494 -53.50 -7.49 21.02
CA TYR A 494 -54.00 -8.23 19.86
C TYR A 494 -53.29 -9.58 19.75
N GLY A 495 -54.05 -10.66 19.99
CA GLY A 495 -53.54 -12.05 20.06
C GLY A 495 -53.02 -12.66 18.75
N SER A 496 -52.86 -11.89 17.68
CA SER A 496 -52.29 -12.34 16.41
C SER A 496 -51.26 -11.34 15.92
N SER A 497 -50.03 -11.79 15.66
CA SER A 497 -48.92 -10.94 15.21
C SER A 497 -48.51 -11.25 13.77
N ALA A 498 -47.77 -10.33 13.16
CA ALA A 498 -47.08 -10.60 11.91
C ALA A 498 -46.05 -11.73 12.10
N SER A 499 -45.69 -12.42 11.01
CA SER A 499 -44.71 -13.50 11.02
C SER A 499 -43.84 -13.50 9.77
N ASN A 500 -42.81 -14.35 9.71
CA ASN A 500 -41.93 -14.49 8.55
C ASN A 500 -41.33 -13.15 8.06
N LEU A 501 -40.86 -12.33 8.99
CA LEU A 501 -40.19 -11.07 8.67
C LEU A 501 -38.89 -11.36 7.90
N LYS A 502 -38.70 -10.69 6.77
CA LYS A 502 -37.59 -10.92 5.84
C LYS A 502 -37.05 -9.61 5.31
N VAL A 503 -35.76 -9.61 5.01
CA VAL A 503 -35.08 -8.52 4.29
C VAL A 503 -34.80 -8.98 2.87
N ASN A 504 -35.34 -8.24 1.90
CA ASN A 504 -35.21 -8.49 0.47
C ASN A 504 -34.53 -7.31 -0.20
N GLY A 505 -33.88 -7.54 -1.34
CA GLY A 505 -33.35 -6.46 -2.19
C GLY A 505 -32.39 -5.51 -1.46
N LEU A 506 -31.59 -6.04 -0.53
CA LEU A 506 -30.64 -5.26 0.27
C LEU A 506 -29.56 -4.64 -0.64
N THR A 507 -29.43 -3.32 -0.58
CA THR A 507 -28.38 -2.52 -1.24
C THR A 507 -27.58 -1.73 -0.20
N THR A 508 -26.56 -1.00 -0.64
CA THR A 508 -25.76 -0.12 0.23
C THR A 508 -26.57 1.01 0.87
N THR A 509 -27.70 1.42 0.25
CA THR A 509 -28.52 2.56 0.70
C THR A 509 -30.02 2.24 0.82
N GLY A 510 -30.41 0.97 0.70
CA GLY A 510 -31.82 0.59 0.74
C GLY A 510 -32.05 -0.88 1.04
N ALA A 511 -33.29 -1.21 1.41
CA ALA A 511 -33.74 -2.58 1.63
C ALA A 511 -35.28 -2.63 1.52
N GLU A 512 -35.84 -3.79 1.20
CA GLU A 512 -37.28 -4.04 1.32
C GLU A 512 -37.56 -5.02 2.45
N ILE A 513 -38.36 -4.59 3.42
CA ILE A 513 -38.78 -5.46 4.53
C ILE A 513 -40.15 -6.03 4.19
N SER A 514 -40.32 -7.33 4.31
CA SER A 514 -41.59 -8.01 4.04
C SER A 514 -41.96 -9.00 5.15
N TRP A 515 -43.24 -9.20 5.38
CA TRP A 515 -43.79 -10.14 6.37
C TRP A 515 -45.03 -10.85 5.86
N THR A 516 -45.51 -11.81 6.65
CA THR A 516 -46.84 -12.43 6.52
C THR A 516 -47.78 -11.78 7.54
N GLY A 517 -48.93 -11.31 7.06
CA GLY A 517 -49.95 -10.68 7.89
C GLY A 517 -50.87 -11.66 8.61
N PRO A 518 -51.32 -11.37 9.84
CA PRO A 518 -52.39 -12.13 10.48
C PRO A 518 -53.76 -11.84 9.84
N PRO A 519 -54.76 -12.73 10.00
CA PRO A 519 -56.13 -12.48 9.55
C PRO A 519 -56.74 -11.26 10.26
N ASP A 520 -57.62 -10.54 9.56
CA ASP A 520 -58.37 -9.36 10.08
C ASP A 520 -57.50 -8.17 10.51
N VAL A 521 -56.28 -8.07 9.96
CA VAL A 521 -55.38 -6.92 10.15
C VAL A 521 -55.80 -5.72 9.30
N PHE A 522 -55.78 -4.54 9.90
CA PHE A 522 -56.05 -3.27 9.21
C PHE A 522 -54.78 -2.64 8.63
N GLY A 523 -53.69 -2.67 9.41
CA GLY A 523 -52.41 -2.11 8.99
C GLY A 523 -51.26 -2.50 9.92
N TYR A 524 -50.10 -1.90 9.68
CA TYR A 524 -48.89 -2.13 10.45
C TYR A 524 -48.18 -0.83 10.80
N ILE A 525 -47.62 -0.80 12.01
CA ILE A 525 -46.65 0.20 12.42
C ILE A 525 -45.28 -0.43 12.23
N VAL A 526 -44.40 0.24 11.48
CA VAL A 526 -43.04 -0.19 11.24
C VAL A 526 -42.08 0.84 11.85
N VAL A 527 -41.23 0.38 12.77
CA VAL A 527 -40.20 1.20 13.41
C VAL A 527 -38.85 0.73 12.91
N LEU A 528 -38.08 1.65 12.33
CA LEU A 528 -36.70 1.44 11.92
C LEU A 528 -35.78 2.15 12.93
N THR A 529 -34.90 1.39 13.57
CA THR A 529 -33.98 1.87 14.59
C THR A 529 -32.54 1.64 14.14
N SER A 530 -31.77 2.72 14.04
CA SER A 530 -30.30 2.73 14.09
C SER A 530 -29.86 3.66 15.23
N ASP A 531 -28.97 4.65 14.97
CA ASP A 531 -28.76 5.81 15.87
C ASP A 531 -29.89 6.86 15.83
N VAL A 532 -30.81 6.72 14.89
CA VAL A 532 -32.01 7.55 14.73
C VAL A 532 -33.21 6.62 14.60
N VAL A 533 -34.30 6.94 15.28
CA VAL A 533 -35.55 6.18 15.20
C VAL A 533 -36.44 6.81 14.14
N VAL A 534 -36.80 6.04 13.13
CA VAL A 534 -37.74 6.43 12.07
C VAL A 534 -38.98 5.55 12.18
N VAL A 535 -40.16 6.16 12.23
CA VAL A 535 -41.43 5.42 12.32
C VAL A 535 -42.27 5.68 11.08
N GLN A 536 -42.83 4.62 10.49
CA GLN A 536 -43.73 4.68 9.35
C GLN A 536 -44.94 3.77 9.55
N SER A 537 -46.11 4.19 9.07
CA SER A 537 -47.34 3.39 9.05
C SER A 537 -47.65 2.90 7.64
N VAL A 538 -48.08 1.63 7.50
CA VAL A 538 -48.45 1.04 6.21
C VAL A 538 -49.79 0.31 6.31
N ILE A 539 -50.72 0.59 5.38
CA ILE A 539 -52.08 0.05 5.38
C ILE A 539 -52.25 -0.98 4.26
N GLY A 540 -52.85 -2.12 4.60
CA GLY A 540 -53.15 -3.19 3.64
C GLY A 540 -51.94 -3.77 2.90
N LYS A 541 -50.71 -3.44 3.33
CA LYS A 541 -49.45 -3.89 2.74
C LYS A 541 -48.66 -4.70 3.76
N THR A 542 -48.00 -5.74 3.28
CA THR A 542 -47.10 -6.57 4.09
C THR A 542 -45.63 -6.40 3.71
N SER A 543 -45.30 -5.29 3.06
CA SER A 543 -43.92 -4.89 2.82
C SER A 543 -43.73 -3.37 2.83
N ILE A 544 -42.49 -2.94 3.08
CA ILE A 544 -42.06 -1.55 3.05
C ILE A 544 -40.66 -1.43 2.44
N LYS A 545 -40.49 -0.44 1.54
CA LYS A 545 -39.19 -0.12 0.95
C LYS A 545 -38.52 0.99 1.75
N LEU A 546 -37.37 0.67 2.30
CA LEU A 546 -36.48 1.58 3.00
C LEU A 546 -35.44 2.13 2.02
N THR A 547 -35.29 3.44 2.01
CA THR A 547 -34.33 4.17 1.17
C THR A 547 -33.51 5.12 2.02
N SER A 548 -32.38 5.59 1.50
CA SER A 548 -31.49 6.53 2.20
C SER A 548 -30.90 5.94 3.49
N LEU A 549 -30.68 4.64 3.50
CA LEU A 549 -29.94 3.97 4.56
C LEU A 549 -28.45 4.33 4.45
N ILE A 550 -27.79 4.44 5.60
CA ILE A 550 -26.36 4.75 5.69
C ILE A 550 -25.58 3.47 5.35
N PRO A 551 -24.59 3.51 4.43
CA PRO A 551 -23.77 2.35 4.11
C PRO A 551 -22.95 1.82 5.31
N GLY A 552 -22.93 0.51 5.50
CA GLY A 552 -22.18 -0.15 6.59
C GLY A 552 -22.84 -0.06 7.97
N THR A 553 -24.13 0.28 8.03
CA THR A 553 -24.86 0.56 9.29
C THR A 553 -25.84 -0.57 9.61
N GLY A 554 -25.93 -0.91 10.90
CA GLY A 554 -26.90 -1.87 11.42
C GLY A 554 -28.26 -1.23 11.68
N TYR A 555 -29.32 -1.94 11.32
CA TYR A 555 -30.70 -1.49 11.44
C TYR A 555 -31.57 -2.58 12.07
N ILE A 556 -32.36 -2.20 13.06
CA ILE A 556 -33.43 -3.02 13.62
C ILE A 556 -34.74 -2.54 13.02
N VAL A 557 -35.52 -3.45 12.45
CA VAL A 557 -36.89 -3.16 12.01
C VAL A 557 -37.85 -3.91 12.89
N GLU A 558 -38.77 -3.18 13.48
CA GLU A 558 -39.85 -3.70 14.31
C GLU A 558 -41.17 -3.52 13.58
N VAL A 559 -42.01 -4.55 13.58
CA VAL A 559 -43.33 -4.53 12.95
C VAL A 559 -44.39 -4.91 13.97
N ILE A 560 -45.42 -4.08 14.05
CA ILE A 560 -46.55 -4.22 14.96
C ILE A 560 -47.83 -4.26 14.11
N ALA A 561 -48.61 -5.32 14.22
CA ALA A 561 -49.89 -5.44 13.50
C ALA A 561 -50.99 -4.68 14.26
N VAL A 562 -51.88 -4.03 13.53
CA VAL A 562 -53.00 -3.26 14.07
C VAL A 562 -54.30 -3.74 13.44
N ASN A 563 -55.28 -4.13 14.24
CA ASN A 563 -56.59 -4.59 13.75
C ASN A 563 -57.59 -3.43 13.54
N GLY A 564 -58.78 -3.72 13.01
CA GLY A 564 -59.82 -2.70 12.74
C GLY A 564 -60.34 -1.95 13.98
N ASN A 565 -60.10 -2.48 15.18
CA ASN A 565 -60.47 -1.86 16.47
C ASN A 565 -59.30 -1.05 17.09
N GLY A 566 -58.17 -0.97 16.39
CA GLY A 566 -56.97 -0.26 16.83
C GLY A 566 -56.12 -0.98 17.87
N TRP A 567 -56.37 -2.27 18.12
CA TRP A 567 -55.55 -3.06 19.04
C TRP A 567 -54.24 -3.45 18.35
N THR A 568 -53.14 -3.39 19.09
CA THR A 568 -51.81 -3.70 18.54
C THR A 568 -51.31 -5.06 19.00
N SER A 569 -50.59 -5.77 18.13
CA SER A 569 -50.00 -7.06 18.47
C SER A 569 -48.73 -6.88 19.30
N LEU A 570 -48.19 -8.00 19.80
CA LEU A 570 -46.79 -8.04 20.19
C LEU A 570 -45.88 -7.65 19.01
N THR A 571 -44.76 -7.02 19.33
CA THR A 571 -43.75 -6.58 18.37
C THR A 571 -42.93 -7.77 17.86
N ILE A 572 -42.74 -7.84 16.54
CA ILE A 572 -41.73 -8.71 15.93
C ILE A 572 -40.59 -7.85 15.39
N SER A 573 -39.36 -8.36 15.40
CA SER A 573 -38.21 -7.60 14.94
C SER A 573 -37.27 -8.41 14.06
N ILE A 574 -36.53 -7.70 13.21
CA ILE A 574 -35.43 -8.24 12.40
C ILE A 574 -34.25 -7.28 12.42
N LEU A 575 -33.04 -7.82 12.52
CA LEU A 575 -31.80 -7.07 12.43
C LEU A 575 -31.16 -7.33 11.07
N PHE A 576 -30.70 -6.26 10.40
CA PHE A 576 -29.86 -6.36 9.21
C PHE A 576 -28.79 -5.27 9.19
N SER A 577 -27.86 -5.34 8.24
CA SER A 577 -26.87 -4.28 8.04
C SER A 577 -26.67 -4.02 6.56
N THR A 578 -26.62 -2.75 6.18
CA THR A 578 -26.29 -2.36 4.80
C THR A 578 -24.83 -2.69 4.49
N PRO A 579 -24.49 -3.12 3.26
CA PRO A 579 -23.12 -3.24 2.83
C PRO A 579 -22.39 -1.88 2.84
N THR A 580 -21.07 -1.88 3.01
CA THR A 580 -20.23 -0.69 2.81
C THR A 580 -20.16 -0.31 1.34
N ILE A 581 -19.92 0.97 1.03
CA ILE A 581 -19.74 1.42 -0.34
C ILE A 581 -18.50 0.77 -0.99
N ASN A 582 -18.69 0.19 -2.18
CA ASN A 582 -17.66 -0.63 -2.82
C ASN A 582 -16.62 0.22 -3.56
N ILE A 583 -15.37 -0.23 -3.55
CA ILE A 583 -14.28 0.39 -4.31
C ILE A 583 -14.58 0.27 -5.82
N PRO A 584 -14.37 1.32 -6.64
CA PRO A 584 -14.53 1.24 -8.09
C PRO A 584 -13.74 0.08 -8.72
N ALA A 585 -14.46 -0.87 -9.32
CA ALA A 585 -13.86 -2.03 -9.96
C ALA A 585 -13.41 -1.73 -11.40
N ARG A 586 -12.47 -2.54 -11.89
CA ARG A 586 -11.91 -2.47 -13.26
C ARG A 586 -11.48 -1.07 -13.70
N LEU A 587 -10.91 -0.29 -12.77
CA LEU A 587 -10.23 0.96 -13.09
C LEU A 587 -9.10 0.68 -14.08
N ARG A 588 -9.22 1.26 -15.26
CA ARG A 588 -8.30 1.01 -16.38
C ARG A 588 -8.15 2.23 -17.25
N GLU A 589 -7.04 2.26 -17.96
CA GLU A 589 -6.83 3.20 -19.05
C GLU A 589 -7.74 2.86 -20.23
N LYS A 590 -8.36 3.89 -20.80
CA LYS A 590 -9.06 3.83 -22.08
C LYS A 590 -8.15 4.31 -23.20
N GLU A 591 -7.57 5.50 -23.03
CA GLU A 591 -6.74 6.18 -24.02
C GLU A 591 -5.64 7.00 -23.30
N ARG A 592 -4.50 7.19 -23.97
CA ARG A 592 -3.38 8.00 -23.47
C ARG A 592 -2.72 8.74 -24.63
N THR A 593 -2.47 10.02 -24.41
CA THR A 593 -1.63 10.87 -25.27
C THR A 593 -0.34 11.22 -24.52
N GLU A 594 0.47 12.11 -25.08
CA GLU A 594 1.69 12.60 -24.45
C GLU A 594 1.43 13.46 -23.20
N ASN A 595 0.29 14.17 -23.14
CA ASN A 595 -0.04 15.07 -22.03
C ASN A 595 -1.43 14.78 -21.41
N SER A 596 -2.08 13.69 -21.78
CA SER A 596 -3.39 13.33 -21.21
C SER A 596 -3.60 11.84 -21.06
N VAL A 597 -4.43 11.47 -20.09
CA VAL A 597 -4.83 10.09 -19.81
C VAL A 597 -6.33 10.04 -19.57
N THR A 598 -7.03 9.20 -20.33
CA THR A 598 -8.45 8.89 -20.15
C THR A 598 -8.59 7.56 -19.43
N VAL A 599 -9.30 7.53 -18.31
CA VAL A 599 -9.55 6.33 -17.52
C VAL A 599 -11.04 6.05 -17.37
N LYS A 600 -11.39 4.77 -17.22
CA LYS A 600 -12.75 4.30 -17.02
C LYS A 600 -12.80 3.20 -15.95
N TRP A 601 -13.89 3.14 -15.19
CA TRP A 601 -14.17 2.10 -14.19
C TRP A 601 -15.62 1.62 -14.31
N ASP A 602 -16.02 0.65 -13.48
CA ASP A 602 -17.40 0.17 -13.42
C ASP A 602 -18.28 1.05 -12.54
N LEU A 603 -19.58 1.13 -12.85
CA LEU A 603 -20.54 1.79 -11.95
C LEU A 603 -20.64 1.01 -10.63
N VAL A 604 -20.63 1.73 -9.52
CA VAL A 604 -20.73 1.21 -8.15
C VAL A 604 -22.16 1.40 -7.64
N ASP A 605 -22.74 0.33 -7.10
CA ASP A 605 -24.08 0.37 -6.49
C ASP A 605 -24.12 1.30 -5.27
N GLY A 606 -25.12 2.20 -5.25
CA GLY A 606 -25.30 3.25 -4.24
C GLY A 606 -24.28 4.40 -4.27
N ALA A 607 -23.37 4.44 -5.27
CA ALA A 607 -22.52 5.60 -5.50
C ALA A 607 -23.27 6.65 -6.34
N GLU A 608 -23.38 7.86 -5.82
CA GLU A 608 -23.99 9.01 -6.50
C GLU A 608 -22.94 9.79 -7.31
N SER A 609 -21.68 9.73 -6.87
CA SER A 609 -20.56 10.38 -7.54
C SER A 609 -19.23 9.65 -7.28
N TYR A 610 -18.18 10.12 -7.93
CA TYR A 610 -16.82 9.63 -7.80
C TYR A 610 -15.85 10.78 -7.59
N ASN A 611 -14.94 10.63 -6.64
CA ASN A 611 -13.80 11.54 -6.47
C ASN A 611 -12.59 10.94 -7.20
N ALA A 612 -12.18 11.55 -8.32
CA ALA A 612 -11.05 11.10 -9.14
C ALA A 612 -9.89 12.10 -9.06
N LYS A 613 -8.70 11.61 -8.69
CA LYS A 613 -7.48 12.41 -8.51
C LYS A 613 -6.34 11.80 -9.30
N ILE A 614 -5.46 12.64 -9.85
CA ILE A 614 -4.19 12.22 -10.42
C ILE A 614 -3.06 12.94 -9.69
N SER A 615 -2.09 12.16 -9.23
CA SER A 615 -0.93 12.65 -8.47
C SER A 615 0.36 12.23 -9.13
N ASP A 616 1.39 13.08 -9.06
CA ASP A 616 2.75 12.67 -9.40
C ASP A 616 3.20 11.52 -8.49
N ARG A 617 3.75 10.46 -9.08
CA ARG A 617 4.02 9.21 -8.36
C ARG A 617 5.20 9.32 -7.38
N LEU A 618 6.16 10.19 -7.65
CA LEU A 618 7.36 10.32 -6.82
C LEU A 618 7.14 11.30 -5.67
N THR A 619 6.54 12.44 -5.97
CA THR A 619 6.32 13.53 -5.01
C THR A 619 5.00 13.38 -4.25
N GLY A 620 4.04 12.63 -4.79
CA GLY A 620 2.70 12.49 -4.23
C GLY A 620 1.81 13.72 -4.43
N VAL A 621 2.30 14.78 -5.09
CA VAL A 621 1.57 16.02 -5.32
C VAL A 621 0.35 15.75 -6.21
N VAL A 622 -0.84 16.15 -5.75
CA VAL A 622 -2.07 16.09 -6.54
C VAL A 622 -1.99 17.14 -7.64
N VAL A 623 -2.04 16.71 -8.90
CA VAL A 623 -2.04 17.59 -10.07
C VAL A 623 -3.45 18.04 -10.40
N GLN A 624 -4.41 17.11 -10.42
CA GLN A 624 -5.83 17.39 -10.68
C GLN A 624 -6.72 16.54 -9.79
N SER A 625 -7.91 17.07 -9.48
CA SER A 625 -8.96 16.46 -8.65
C SER A 625 -10.33 16.84 -9.21
N HIS A 626 -11.22 15.87 -9.33
CA HIS A 626 -12.57 16.07 -9.86
C HIS A 626 -13.60 15.24 -9.10
N ASP A 627 -14.80 15.81 -8.95
CA ASP A 627 -16.00 15.10 -8.50
C ASP A 627 -16.92 14.90 -9.70
N LEU A 628 -17.34 13.65 -9.94
CA LEU A 628 -17.93 13.22 -11.20
C LEU A 628 -19.17 12.37 -10.96
N ALA A 629 -20.26 12.61 -11.69
CA ALA A 629 -21.41 11.71 -11.73
C ALA A 629 -21.20 10.51 -12.69
N THR A 630 -20.15 10.56 -13.51
CA THR A 630 -19.84 9.57 -14.55
C THR A 630 -18.69 8.64 -14.14
N ASN A 631 -18.58 7.48 -14.80
CA ASN A 631 -17.53 6.48 -14.56
C ASN A 631 -16.32 6.57 -15.51
N ILE A 632 -16.12 7.75 -16.12
CA ILE A 632 -15.05 8.03 -17.09
C ILE A 632 -14.57 9.47 -16.89
N ILE A 633 -13.26 9.68 -17.05
CA ILE A 633 -12.63 11.00 -17.00
C ILE A 633 -11.37 11.03 -17.84
N GLN A 634 -11.05 12.20 -18.38
CA GLN A 634 -9.78 12.52 -19.01
C GLN A 634 -9.04 13.56 -18.17
N PHE A 635 -7.80 13.25 -17.79
CA PHE A 635 -6.86 14.19 -17.17
C PHE A 635 -5.97 14.76 -18.27
N THR A 636 -5.86 16.09 -18.40
CA THR A 636 -5.14 16.78 -19.49
C THR A 636 -3.99 17.67 -18.97
N GLY A 637 -3.06 18.12 -19.81
CA GLY A 637 -1.98 19.01 -19.38
C GLY A 637 -0.97 18.37 -18.42
N LEU A 638 -0.82 17.05 -18.52
CA LEU A 638 0.15 16.27 -17.76
C LEU A 638 1.57 16.47 -18.34
N GLN A 639 2.56 16.42 -17.46
CA GLN A 639 3.97 16.52 -17.82
C GLN A 639 4.43 15.25 -18.54
N LEU A 640 5.35 15.41 -19.49
CA LEU A 640 5.90 14.33 -20.32
C LEU A 640 6.83 13.42 -19.50
N LYS A 641 6.78 12.09 -19.72
CA LYS A 641 7.62 11.09 -19.04
C LYS A 641 7.52 11.15 -17.52
N THR A 642 6.35 11.52 -17.04
CA THR A 642 6.04 11.59 -15.63
C THR A 642 5.15 10.41 -15.29
N ALA A 643 5.58 9.66 -14.27
CA ALA A 643 4.76 8.62 -13.70
C ALA A 643 3.72 9.25 -12.76
N TYR A 644 2.47 8.87 -12.95
CA TYR A 644 1.33 9.32 -12.17
C TYR A 644 0.62 8.15 -11.49
N VAL A 645 -0.03 8.46 -10.38
CA VAL A 645 -0.99 7.57 -9.71
C VAL A 645 -2.37 8.21 -9.79
N ILE A 646 -3.29 7.53 -10.45
CA ILE A 646 -4.70 7.89 -10.49
C ILE A 646 -5.41 7.18 -9.34
N ARG A 647 -6.18 7.92 -8.54
CA ARG A 647 -6.99 7.42 -7.44
C ARG A 647 -8.45 7.76 -7.66
N VAL A 648 -9.33 6.77 -7.59
CA VAL A 648 -10.78 6.97 -7.72
C VAL A 648 -11.50 6.38 -6.53
N LYS A 649 -12.32 7.18 -5.84
CA LYS A 649 -13.24 6.73 -4.79
C LYS A 649 -14.67 6.85 -5.26
N SER A 650 -15.53 5.93 -4.84
CA SER A 650 -16.98 6.13 -4.94
C SER A 650 -17.48 6.91 -3.73
N VAL A 651 -18.50 7.74 -3.94
CA VAL A 651 -19.08 8.61 -2.91
C VAL A 651 -20.60 8.46 -2.93
N SER A 652 -21.20 8.32 -1.75
CA SER A 652 -22.64 8.31 -1.51
C SER A 652 -22.98 9.37 -0.47
N THR A 653 -23.96 10.24 -0.73
CA THR A 653 -24.31 11.34 0.18
C THR A 653 -25.65 11.07 0.84
N ILE A 654 -25.64 10.77 2.14
CA ILE A 654 -26.86 10.53 2.91
C ILE A 654 -27.06 11.69 3.89
N ASN A 655 -28.20 12.38 3.81
CA ASN A 655 -28.54 13.52 4.66
C ASN A 655 -27.46 14.63 4.67
N GLY A 656 -26.80 14.86 3.54
CA GLY A 656 -25.71 15.85 3.40
C GLY A 656 -24.34 15.38 3.92
N VAL A 657 -24.21 14.13 4.37
CA VAL A 657 -22.94 13.54 4.80
C VAL A 657 -22.41 12.60 3.73
N ALA A 658 -21.17 12.84 3.28
CA ALA A 658 -20.50 12.02 2.27
C ALA A 658 -19.85 10.78 2.90
N HIS A 659 -20.19 9.61 2.36
CA HIS A 659 -19.61 8.32 2.68
C HIS A 659 -18.75 7.84 1.51
N GLU A 660 -17.44 7.67 1.73
CA GLU A 660 -16.49 7.35 0.68
C GLU A 660 -15.93 5.93 0.79
N SER A 661 -15.63 5.32 -0.38
CA SER A 661 -14.83 4.10 -0.42
C SER A 661 -13.34 4.39 -0.20
N PRO A 662 -12.53 3.37 0.11
CA PRO A 662 -11.10 3.41 -0.20
C PRO A 662 -10.85 3.68 -1.70
N PRO A 663 -9.69 4.24 -2.08
CA PRO A 663 -9.40 4.54 -3.48
C PRO A 663 -9.02 3.27 -4.26
N ALA A 664 -9.59 3.13 -5.46
CA ALA A 664 -9.00 2.31 -6.52
C ALA A 664 -7.79 3.06 -7.10
N GLU A 665 -6.70 2.35 -7.41
CA GLU A 665 -5.47 2.96 -7.91
C GLU A 665 -5.07 2.43 -9.28
N LEU A 666 -4.54 3.31 -10.14
CA LEU A 666 -3.95 2.98 -11.43
C LEU A 666 -2.67 3.78 -11.65
N ASN A 667 -1.57 3.09 -11.94
CA ASN A 667 -0.31 3.73 -12.30
C ASN A 667 -0.26 3.96 -13.80
N VAL A 668 0.10 5.17 -14.22
CA VAL A 668 0.26 5.54 -15.62
C VAL A 668 1.56 6.33 -15.81
N GLU A 669 2.11 6.34 -17.01
CA GLU A 669 3.33 7.07 -17.34
C GLU A 669 3.18 7.75 -18.70
N THR A 670 3.16 9.07 -18.75
CA THR A 670 3.03 9.78 -20.03
C THR A 670 4.22 9.46 -20.92
N THR A 671 4.01 8.99 -22.15
CA THR A 671 5.10 8.71 -23.10
C THR A 671 4.90 9.53 -24.36
N CYS A 672 5.99 10.09 -24.88
CA CYS A 672 5.97 10.71 -26.20
C CYS A 672 5.92 9.59 -27.26
N ARG A 673 4.74 9.32 -27.86
CA ARG A 673 4.55 8.29 -28.89
C ARG A 673 4.49 8.94 -30.27
N MET A 674 5.65 9.05 -30.92
CA MET A 674 5.75 9.54 -32.29
C MET A 674 6.65 8.61 -33.12
N LYS A 675 6.38 8.54 -34.42
CA LYS A 675 7.28 7.92 -35.40
C LYS A 675 8.43 8.88 -35.67
N LEU A 676 9.64 8.54 -35.27
CA LEU A 676 10.78 9.47 -35.22
C LEU A 676 12.01 8.92 -35.94
N ASP A 677 12.68 9.74 -36.74
CA ASP A 677 13.98 9.41 -37.33
C ASP A 677 15.03 10.44 -36.85
N VAL A 678 15.96 9.98 -36.01
CA VAL A 678 16.97 10.85 -35.37
C VAL A 678 18.36 10.61 -35.92
N LEU A 679 19.00 11.66 -36.42
CA LEU A 679 20.43 11.66 -36.74
C LEU A 679 21.22 12.33 -35.62
N PHE A 680 22.15 11.60 -35.01
CA PHE A 680 23.12 12.15 -34.06
C PHE A 680 24.41 12.54 -34.77
N VAL A 681 24.84 13.79 -34.60
CA VAL A 681 26.10 14.28 -35.18
C VAL A 681 27.08 14.63 -34.05
N LEU A 682 28.15 13.86 -33.95
CA LEU A 682 29.11 13.88 -32.83
C LEU A 682 30.37 14.69 -33.18
N ASP A 683 30.78 15.60 -32.29
CA ASP A 683 32.01 16.39 -32.41
C ASP A 683 33.21 15.66 -31.79
N THR A 684 34.04 15.03 -32.64
CA THR A 684 35.28 14.36 -32.22
C THR A 684 36.53 15.21 -32.44
N SER A 685 36.36 16.54 -32.60
CA SER A 685 37.43 17.47 -32.90
C SER A 685 38.31 17.80 -31.70
N SER A 686 39.46 18.43 -31.98
CA SER A 686 40.37 18.95 -30.94
C SER A 686 39.75 20.03 -30.04
N LYS A 687 38.65 20.67 -30.47
CA LYS A 687 37.96 21.72 -29.70
C LYS A 687 37.04 21.17 -28.62
N THR A 688 36.57 19.93 -28.78
CA THR A 688 35.86 19.19 -27.73
C THR A 688 36.83 18.66 -26.68
N GLY A 689 37.89 17.97 -27.10
CA GLY A 689 38.82 17.30 -26.18
C GLY A 689 38.35 15.90 -25.75
N TRP A 690 39.29 15.02 -25.40
CA TRP A 690 38.99 13.60 -25.13
C TRP A 690 38.07 13.36 -23.94
N ASN A 691 38.26 14.10 -22.83
CA ASN A 691 37.45 14.00 -21.62
C ASN A 691 36.00 14.46 -21.88
N SER A 692 35.85 15.61 -22.51
CA SER A 692 34.55 16.20 -22.86
C SER A 692 33.76 15.33 -23.84
N PHE A 693 34.46 14.69 -24.79
CA PHE A 693 33.84 13.73 -25.70
C PHE A 693 33.26 12.50 -24.96
N GLN A 694 33.79 12.10 -23.80
CA GLN A 694 33.13 11.06 -22.99
C GLN A 694 31.77 11.52 -22.49
N ASN A 695 31.64 12.78 -22.07
CA ASN A 695 30.36 13.34 -21.62
C ASN A 695 29.37 13.47 -22.77
N GLU A 696 29.84 13.87 -23.96
CA GLU A 696 29.02 13.93 -25.17
C GLU A 696 28.44 12.54 -25.55
N LYS A 697 29.24 11.48 -25.49
CA LYS A 697 28.74 10.11 -25.72
C LYS A 697 27.69 9.67 -24.71
N MET A 698 27.85 10.06 -23.45
CA MET A 698 26.87 9.79 -22.39
C MET A 698 25.58 10.58 -22.64
N PHE A 699 25.68 11.85 -23.01
CA PHE A 699 24.56 12.71 -23.37
C PHE A 699 23.69 12.11 -24.48
N PHE A 700 24.31 11.67 -25.59
CA PHE A 700 23.57 11.00 -26.66
C PHE A 700 22.95 9.67 -26.20
N SER A 701 23.65 8.91 -25.35
CA SER A 701 23.12 7.66 -24.79
C SER A 701 21.90 7.89 -23.90
N GLU A 702 21.85 8.99 -23.15
CA GLU A 702 20.70 9.36 -22.32
C GLU A 702 19.51 9.84 -23.16
N ILE A 703 19.75 10.60 -24.24
CA ILE A 703 18.70 10.97 -25.20
C ILE A 703 18.10 9.71 -25.80
N MET A 704 18.93 8.79 -26.32
CA MET A 704 18.47 7.54 -26.94
C MET A 704 17.59 6.70 -26.01
N GLN A 705 17.96 6.59 -24.74
CA GLN A 705 17.19 5.85 -23.74
C GLN A 705 15.82 6.48 -23.46
N LYS A 706 15.67 7.78 -23.73
CA LYS A 706 14.42 8.51 -23.57
C LYS A 706 13.59 8.53 -24.86
N LEU A 707 14.13 8.21 -26.03
CA LEU A 707 13.33 8.15 -27.26
C LEU A 707 12.35 6.95 -27.23
N PRO A 708 11.28 6.96 -28.06
CA PRO A 708 10.51 5.75 -28.32
C PRO A 708 11.46 4.58 -28.67
N PRO A 709 11.13 3.33 -28.28
CA PRO A 709 11.93 2.17 -28.64
C PRO A 709 12.22 2.14 -30.15
N ILE A 710 13.40 1.63 -30.53
CA ILE A 710 13.71 1.45 -31.94
C ILE A 710 12.73 0.43 -32.52
N ASP A 711 11.92 0.87 -33.48
CA ASP A 711 10.94 0.05 -34.19
C ASP A 711 10.77 0.61 -35.60
N PHE A 712 10.91 -0.26 -36.61
CA PHE A 712 10.98 0.19 -37.99
C PHE A 712 9.67 0.80 -38.50
N GLU A 713 8.52 0.45 -37.92
CA GLU A 713 7.21 0.88 -38.39
C GLU A 713 6.63 2.02 -37.56
N THR A 714 6.73 1.92 -36.24
CA THR A 714 5.94 2.73 -35.30
C THR A 714 6.77 3.52 -34.28
N GLY A 715 8.04 3.17 -34.10
CA GLY A 715 8.92 3.78 -33.10
C GLY A 715 10.01 4.64 -33.71
N SER A 716 11.18 4.65 -33.07
CA SER A 716 12.33 5.45 -33.51
C SER A 716 13.20 4.71 -34.54
N ARG A 717 13.85 5.42 -35.45
CA ARG A 717 15.05 4.96 -36.17
C ARG A 717 16.20 5.92 -35.87
N ILE A 718 17.41 5.37 -35.77
CA ILE A 718 18.57 6.14 -35.29
C ILE A 718 19.74 5.97 -36.25
N ALA A 719 20.28 7.09 -36.72
CA ALA A 719 21.54 7.17 -37.44
C ALA A 719 22.57 7.97 -36.65
N ALA A 720 23.85 7.77 -36.94
CA ALA A 720 24.90 8.57 -36.34
C ALA A 720 26.03 8.87 -37.33
N LEU A 721 26.60 10.08 -37.19
CA LEU A 721 27.76 10.57 -37.91
C LEU A 721 28.71 11.22 -36.90
N LYS A 722 30.01 11.03 -37.08
CA LYS A 722 31.03 11.78 -36.33
C LYS A 722 31.78 12.72 -37.24
N TYR A 723 32.26 13.84 -36.70
CA TYR A 723 33.10 14.76 -37.46
C TYR A 723 34.32 15.27 -36.68
N PHE A 724 35.27 15.78 -37.44
CA PHE A 724 36.49 16.48 -37.02
C PHE A 724 36.92 17.34 -38.23
N ASN A 725 38.14 17.19 -38.76
CA ASN A 725 38.51 17.74 -40.06
C ASN A 725 37.82 17.06 -41.26
N ARG A 726 37.11 15.95 -41.02
CA ARG A 726 36.28 15.20 -41.98
C ARG A 726 35.06 14.65 -41.27
N ALA A 727 34.02 14.31 -42.03
CA ALA A 727 32.81 13.66 -41.55
C ALA A 727 32.79 12.17 -41.93
N PHE A 728 32.40 11.31 -40.99
CA PHE A 728 32.29 9.87 -41.17
C PHE A 728 30.96 9.37 -40.63
N THR A 729 30.13 8.82 -41.53
CA THR A 729 28.91 8.11 -41.13
C THR A 729 29.28 6.87 -40.33
N MET A 730 28.75 6.76 -39.11
CA MET A 730 29.00 5.62 -38.21
C MET A 730 28.04 4.47 -38.50
N PHE A 731 26.75 4.79 -38.66
CA PHE A 731 25.71 3.83 -39.03
C PHE A 731 24.45 4.50 -39.58
N SER A 732 23.66 3.74 -40.34
CA SER A 732 22.40 4.15 -40.97
C SER A 732 21.20 4.00 -40.04
N TYR A 733 20.05 4.58 -40.42
CA TYR A 733 18.79 4.49 -39.66
C TYR A 733 18.29 3.05 -39.43
N THR A 734 18.67 2.13 -40.33
CA THR A 734 18.24 0.73 -40.32
C THR A 734 19.25 -0.24 -39.71
N ARG A 735 20.41 0.24 -39.22
CA ARG A 735 21.51 -0.64 -38.78
C ARG A 735 21.19 -1.45 -37.52
N PHE A 736 20.44 -0.88 -36.59
CA PHE A 736 20.17 -1.45 -35.26
C PHE A 736 18.67 -1.55 -35.01
N THR A 737 18.27 -2.57 -34.24
CA THR A 737 16.89 -2.82 -33.79
C THR A 737 16.70 -2.60 -32.29
N ARG A 738 17.80 -2.41 -31.54
CA ARG A 738 17.78 -2.22 -30.08
C ARG A 738 18.55 -0.97 -29.72
N THR A 739 17.97 -0.16 -28.83
CA THR A 739 18.58 1.06 -28.30
C THR A 739 19.94 0.78 -27.65
N ALA A 740 20.08 -0.36 -26.97
CA ALA A 740 21.33 -0.77 -26.33
C ALA A 740 22.50 -0.94 -27.33
N ASP A 741 22.23 -1.49 -28.52
CA ASP A 741 23.27 -1.72 -29.54
C ASP A 741 23.70 -0.39 -30.19
N ALA A 742 22.73 0.48 -30.50
CA ALA A 742 23.00 1.82 -31.03
C ALA A 742 23.77 2.69 -30.02
N SER A 743 23.38 2.66 -28.74
CA SER A 743 24.11 3.34 -27.66
C SER A 743 25.51 2.76 -27.50
N GLY A 744 25.67 1.44 -27.56
CA GLY A 744 26.98 0.77 -27.56
C GLY A 744 27.90 1.29 -28.67
N ALA A 745 27.40 1.39 -29.90
CA ALA A 745 28.17 1.91 -31.04
C ALA A 745 28.67 3.34 -30.82
N ILE A 746 27.84 4.22 -30.23
CA ILE A 746 28.30 5.57 -29.83
C ILE A 746 29.34 5.49 -28.71
N ARG A 747 29.07 4.74 -27.64
CA ARG A 747 29.96 4.63 -26.46
C ARG A 747 31.37 4.18 -26.81
N PHE A 748 31.54 3.27 -27.77
CA PHE A 748 32.84 2.75 -28.21
C PHE A 748 33.50 3.56 -29.35
N THR A 749 32.94 4.70 -29.71
CA THR A 749 33.52 5.56 -30.76
C THR A 749 34.86 6.14 -30.32
N ARG A 750 35.84 6.07 -31.24
CA ARG A 750 37.19 6.63 -31.05
C ARG A 750 37.21 8.13 -31.29
N TYR A 751 37.90 8.84 -30.39
CA TYR A 751 38.20 10.26 -30.52
C TYR A 751 39.23 10.53 -31.63
N SER A 752 39.09 11.64 -32.35
CA SER A 752 39.88 11.94 -33.56
C SER A 752 40.86 13.09 -33.36
N GLY A 753 40.49 14.13 -32.60
CA GLY A 753 41.43 15.13 -32.08
C GLY A 753 42.08 16.08 -33.08
N THR A 754 41.45 16.33 -34.23
CA THR A 754 41.91 17.32 -35.23
C THR A 754 40.91 18.49 -35.34
N PRO A 755 41.29 19.65 -35.93
CA PRO A 755 40.42 20.83 -35.96
C PRO A 755 39.06 20.58 -36.65
N PRO A 756 37.96 21.23 -36.19
CA PRO A 756 36.62 21.03 -36.75
C PRO A 756 36.42 21.81 -38.05
N TYR A 757 35.85 21.13 -39.06
CA TYR A 757 35.37 21.71 -40.33
C TYR A 757 33.87 21.43 -40.45
N ARG A 758 33.06 22.33 -39.89
CA ARG A 758 31.61 22.13 -39.73
C ARG A 758 30.81 22.45 -40.98
N GLY A 759 31.23 23.42 -41.78
CA GLY A 759 30.64 23.65 -43.09
C GLY A 759 30.71 22.41 -43.96
N ASN A 760 31.87 21.73 -43.97
CA ASN A 760 32.05 20.45 -44.63
C ASN A 760 31.19 19.32 -44.00
N MET A 761 31.14 19.25 -42.68
CA MET A 761 30.31 18.26 -41.97
C MET A 761 28.82 18.40 -42.32
N LEU A 762 28.27 19.61 -42.28
CA LEU A 762 26.85 19.87 -42.52
C LEU A 762 26.48 19.52 -43.96
N ARG A 763 27.35 19.85 -44.92
CA ARG A 763 27.20 19.42 -46.31
C ARG A 763 27.21 17.90 -46.42
N THR A 764 28.16 17.23 -45.77
CA THR A 764 28.23 15.76 -45.77
C THR A 764 26.96 15.13 -45.15
N VAL A 765 26.40 15.72 -44.11
CA VAL A 765 25.13 15.29 -43.50
C VAL A 765 23.98 15.44 -44.50
N TYR A 766 23.86 16.60 -45.14
CA TYR A 766 22.86 16.86 -46.17
C TYR A 766 22.96 15.86 -47.34
N ASP A 767 24.16 15.68 -47.88
CA ASP A 767 24.43 14.77 -49.00
C ASP A 767 24.10 13.31 -48.65
N HIS A 768 24.55 12.81 -47.49
CA HIS A 768 24.40 11.40 -47.15
C HIS A 768 22.99 11.00 -46.69
N PHE A 769 22.23 11.92 -46.09
CA PHE A 769 20.97 11.60 -45.41
C PHE A 769 19.72 12.26 -46.03
N PHE A 770 19.86 13.36 -46.79
CA PHE A 770 18.71 14.18 -47.21
C PHE A 770 18.60 14.40 -48.72
N ASP A 771 19.65 14.80 -49.44
CA ASP A 771 19.56 15.24 -50.86
C ASP A 771 20.37 14.38 -51.85
N GLY A 772 21.67 14.26 -51.64
CA GLY A 772 22.62 13.83 -52.68
C GLY A 772 22.77 12.31 -52.84
N THR A 773 21.96 11.68 -53.72
CA THR A 773 22.11 10.26 -54.13
C THR A 773 22.63 9.34 -53.02
N PRO A 774 21.86 9.12 -51.94
CA PRO A 774 22.32 8.29 -50.83
C PRO A 774 22.75 6.93 -51.37
N LYS A 775 23.88 6.39 -50.87
CA LYS A 775 24.37 5.07 -51.30
C LYS A 775 23.34 3.94 -51.13
N SER A 776 22.28 4.15 -50.33
CA SER A 776 21.07 3.32 -50.26
C SER A 776 19.94 4.03 -49.49
N ASP A 777 18.70 3.54 -49.65
CA ASP A 777 17.51 4.02 -48.92
C ASP A 777 17.62 3.92 -47.39
N ASN A 778 18.55 3.11 -46.88
CA ASN A 778 18.80 2.93 -45.45
C ASN A 778 19.24 4.21 -44.72
N TYR A 779 19.67 5.24 -45.46
CA TYR A 779 20.14 6.52 -44.92
C TYR A 779 19.09 7.63 -45.02
N LYS A 780 17.94 7.40 -45.66
CA LYS A 780 16.89 8.41 -45.73
C LYS A 780 15.94 8.30 -44.53
N PRO A 781 15.49 9.44 -43.97
CA PRO A 781 14.39 9.43 -43.03
C PRO A 781 13.09 9.00 -43.72
N ARG A 782 12.17 8.42 -42.95
CA ARG A 782 10.83 8.02 -43.40
C ARG A 782 10.00 9.27 -43.72
N PRO A 783 9.26 9.29 -44.85
CA PRO A 783 8.42 10.42 -45.22
C PRO A 783 7.29 10.74 -44.21
N ASP A 784 6.83 9.73 -43.48
CA ASP A 784 5.73 9.82 -42.50
C ASP A 784 6.22 9.91 -41.04
N ALA A 785 7.53 9.99 -40.81
CA ALA A 785 8.12 10.22 -39.49
C ALA A 785 8.52 11.69 -39.31
N LEU A 786 8.62 12.14 -38.06
CA LEU A 786 9.35 13.37 -37.74
C LEU A 786 10.85 13.12 -37.95
N SER A 787 11.50 13.93 -38.78
CA SER A 787 12.95 13.88 -39.00
C SER A 787 13.66 14.96 -38.18
N VAL A 788 14.63 14.55 -37.36
CA VAL A 788 15.41 15.44 -36.50
C VAL A 788 16.91 15.13 -36.58
N ALA A 789 17.72 16.16 -36.80
CA ALA A 789 19.18 16.09 -36.65
C ALA A 789 19.59 16.80 -35.36
N ILE A 790 20.27 16.09 -34.46
CA ILE A 790 20.85 16.66 -33.25
C ILE A 790 22.35 16.84 -33.47
N VAL A 791 22.77 18.08 -33.60
CA VAL A 791 24.14 18.46 -33.97
C VAL A 791 24.88 19.00 -32.76
N PHE A 792 25.90 18.28 -32.32
CA PHE A 792 26.79 18.76 -31.26
C PHE A 792 27.92 19.62 -31.82
N VAL A 793 28.17 20.76 -31.18
CA VAL A 793 29.13 21.77 -31.63
C VAL A 793 30.01 22.17 -30.44
N GLY A 794 31.31 21.80 -30.47
CA GLY A 794 32.28 22.19 -29.44
C GLY A 794 33.24 23.29 -29.90
N GLY A 795 33.09 24.52 -29.42
CA GLY A 795 33.98 25.64 -29.78
C GLY A 795 33.78 26.21 -31.19
N LYS A 796 34.71 27.03 -31.72
CA LYS A 796 34.58 27.74 -33.03
C LYS A 796 35.07 26.95 -34.25
N SER A 797 34.37 27.05 -35.38
CA SER A 797 34.72 26.33 -36.62
C SER A 797 35.96 26.89 -37.32
N SER A 798 36.61 26.07 -38.15
CA SER A 798 37.74 26.46 -39.01
C SER A 798 37.31 26.81 -40.45
N ASP A 799 36.03 26.64 -40.78
CA ASP A 799 35.43 26.90 -42.11
C ASP A 799 34.09 27.65 -41.99
N VAL A 800 33.54 28.11 -43.13
CA VAL A 800 32.26 28.83 -43.21
C VAL A 800 31.09 27.85 -43.05
N VAL A 801 30.13 28.19 -42.19
CA VAL A 801 29.04 27.29 -41.77
C VAL A 801 27.69 27.63 -42.43
N SER A 802 27.46 28.90 -42.80
CA SER A 802 26.13 29.46 -43.13
C SER A 802 25.38 28.73 -44.23
N ASP A 803 26.03 28.44 -45.36
CA ASP A 803 25.37 27.92 -46.54
C ASP A 803 24.98 26.45 -46.34
N SER A 804 25.92 25.63 -45.88
CA SER A 804 25.66 24.22 -45.55
C SER A 804 24.62 24.04 -44.44
N ALA A 805 24.57 24.98 -43.48
CA ALA A 805 23.54 24.97 -42.44
C ALA A 805 22.15 25.32 -42.99
N LYS A 806 22.06 26.20 -43.99
CA LYS A 806 20.80 26.53 -44.65
C LYS A 806 20.20 25.30 -45.33
N ASP A 807 20.98 24.61 -46.15
CA ASP A 807 20.51 23.43 -46.90
C ASP A 807 19.97 22.34 -45.96
N LEU A 808 20.65 22.10 -44.85
CA LEU A 808 20.20 21.11 -43.86
C LEU A 808 18.89 21.53 -43.15
N ARG A 809 18.76 22.81 -42.78
CA ARG A 809 17.56 23.32 -42.08
C ARG A 809 16.31 23.30 -42.96
N GLU A 810 16.48 23.39 -44.28
CA GLU A 810 15.38 23.28 -45.25
C GLU A 810 14.91 21.82 -45.43
N SER A 811 15.78 20.84 -45.14
CA SER A 811 15.47 19.40 -45.28
C SER A 811 15.01 18.71 -43.99
N THR A 812 15.41 19.20 -42.80
CA THR A 812 15.09 18.56 -41.52
C THR A 812 15.06 19.58 -40.38
N HIS A 813 14.44 19.20 -39.25
CA HIS A 813 14.61 19.98 -38.02
C HIS A 813 16.00 19.75 -37.42
N VAL A 814 16.76 20.82 -37.23
CA VAL A 814 18.12 20.78 -36.67
C VAL A 814 18.10 21.36 -35.26
N ILE A 815 18.42 20.52 -34.27
CA ILE A 815 18.67 20.92 -32.89
C ILE A 815 20.18 21.10 -32.72
N ALA A 816 20.63 22.34 -32.55
CA ALA A 816 22.05 22.63 -32.31
C ALA A 816 22.33 22.61 -30.81
N VAL A 817 23.26 21.75 -30.38
CA VAL A 817 23.66 21.58 -28.98
C VAL A 817 25.10 22.07 -28.82
N GLY A 818 25.30 23.01 -27.90
CA GLY A 818 26.63 23.50 -27.52
C GLY A 818 26.81 23.58 -26.01
N VAL A 819 28.01 23.96 -25.61
CA VAL A 819 28.36 24.24 -24.20
C VAL A 819 28.90 25.65 -24.06
N GLN A 820 28.63 26.27 -22.90
CA GLN A 820 29.13 27.58 -22.55
C GLN A 820 29.89 27.52 -21.22
N GLU A 821 31.21 27.33 -21.29
CA GLU A 821 32.07 27.27 -20.11
C GLU A 821 32.57 28.68 -19.72
N ASN A 822 32.44 29.02 -18.43
CA ASN A 822 32.78 30.35 -17.88
C ASN A 822 34.26 30.51 -17.48
N ASN A 823 35.14 29.57 -17.86
CA ASN A 823 36.56 29.63 -17.52
C ASN A 823 37.33 30.26 -18.69
N GLU A 824 38.27 31.18 -18.42
CA GLU A 824 39.01 31.92 -19.47
C GLU A 824 39.85 31.02 -20.40
N ASP A 825 40.18 29.80 -19.96
CA ASP A 825 40.90 28.77 -20.74
C ASP A 825 39.97 27.77 -21.46
N ALA A 826 38.66 27.86 -21.23
CA ALA A 826 37.66 26.95 -21.79
C ALA A 826 37.10 27.47 -23.11
N ILE A 827 37.06 26.60 -24.13
CA ILE A 827 36.57 26.96 -25.46
C ILE A 827 35.03 26.94 -25.47
N SER A 828 34.40 28.06 -25.14
CA SER A 828 32.95 28.25 -25.29
C SER A 828 32.52 28.12 -26.75
N THR A 829 31.32 27.61 -26.96
CA THR A 829 30.70 27.55 -28.29
C THR A 829 30.28 28.94 -28.75
N ASP A 830 30.47 29.26 -30.03
CA ASP A 830 30.07 30.54 -30.61
C ASP A 830 28.54 30.57 -30.80
N ASP A 831 27.86 31.47 -30.09
CA ASP A 831 26.39 31.58 -30.13
C ASP A 831 25.88 31.90 -31.54
N ALA A 832 26.63 32.70 -32.31
CA ALA A 832 26.28 33.01 -33.69
C ALA A 832 26.31 31.77 -34.59
N GLU A 833 27.25 30.87 -34.34
CA GLU A 833 27.40 29.62 -35.08
C GLU A 833 26.26 28.64 -34.72
N LEU A 834 25.90 28.53 -33.44
CA LEU A 834 24.76 27.73 -33.00
C LEU A 834 23.45 28.23 -33.61
N ASN A 835 23.23 29.54 -33.66
CA ASN A 835 22.06 30.14 -34.31
C ASN A 835 22.05 29.91 -35.82
N ALA A 836 23.22 29.85 -36.46
CA ALA A 836 23.31 29.53 -37.89
C ALA A 836 22.92 28.07 -38.17
N ILE A 837 23.26 27.14 -37.27
CA ILE A 837 23.00 25.70 -37.43
C ILE A 837 21.57 25.31 -37.06
N ALA A 838 21.02 25.86 -35.97
CA ALA A 838 19.68 25.50 -35.51
C ALA A 838 18.59 25.95 -36.51
N SER A 839 17.54 25.13 -36.70
CA SER A 839 16.42 25.50 -37.59
C SER A 839 15.63 26.72 -37.11
N SER A 840 15.64 26.98 -35.80
CA SER A 840 15.10 28.21 -35.20
C SER A 840 15.80 28.50 -33.86
N PRO A 841 15.64 29.72 -33.30
CA PRO A 841 16.22 30.05 -31.99
C PRO A 841 15.81 29.10 -30.85
N ASP A 842 14.59 28.56 -30.90
CA ASP A 842 14.07 27.62 -29.88
C ASP A 842 14.72 26.23 -29.96
N LEU A 843 15.30 25.90 -31.12
CA LEU A 843 16.02 24.65 -31.37
C LEU A 843 17.51 24.73 -31.02
N LYS A 844 17.95 25.86 -30.44
CA LYS A 844 19.26 26.01 -29.82
C LYS A 844 19.23 25.55 -28.37
N VAL A 845 20.16 24.66 -28.03
CA VAL A 845 20.34 24.15 -26.67
C VAL A 845 21.78 24.38 -26.23
N VAL A 846 21.96 25.09 -25.14
CA VAL A 846 23.29 25.36 -24.57
C VAL A 846 23.32 24.81 -23.15
N ALA A 847 24.28 23.92 -22.87
CA ALA A 847 24.54 23.44 -21.53
C ALA A 847 25.60 24.30 -20.83
N PRO A 848 25.54 24.44 -19.48
CA PRO A 848 26.54 25.23 -18.74
C PRO A 848 27.96 24.66 -18.79
N SER A 849 28.11 23.35 -18.97
CA SER A 849 29.40 22.69 -19.11
C SER A 849 29.24 21.31 -19.74
N TYR A 850 30.33 20.69 -20.19
CA TYR A 850 30.28 19.30 -20.67
C TYR A 850 29.77 18.31 -19.60
N LYS A 851 30.08 18.55 -18.32
CA LYS A 851 29.62 17.70 -17.21
C LYS A 851 28.12 17.86 -16.92
N GLU A 852 27.55 19.00 -17.31
CA GLU A 852 26.15 19.34 -17.09
C GLU A 852 25.27 19.10 -18.32
N LEU A 853 25.80 18.45 -19.36
CA LEU A 853 24.99 17.98 -20.50
C LEU A 853 23.74 17.17 -20.10
N PRO A 854 23.75 16.32 -19.05
CA PRO A 854 22.53 15.66 -18.58
C PRO A 854 21.38 16.62 -18.22
N SER A 855 21.69 17.85 -17.78
CA SER A 855 20.67 18.84 -17.39
C SER A 855 19.81 19.32 -18.56
N VAL A 856 20.33 19.28 -19.78
CA VAL A 856 19.62 19.76 -20.98
C VAL A 856 18.95 18.65 -21.79
N VAL A 857 19.14 17.38 -21.41
CA VAL A 857 18.48 16.22 -22.05
C VAL A 857 16.96 16.40 -22.05
N GLY A 858 16.38 16.83 -20.93
CA GLY A 858 14.94 17.09 -20.83
C GLY A 858 14.45 18.14 -21.83
N LYS A 859 15.21 19.23 -22.03
CA LYS A 859 14.90 20.28 -22.99
C LYS A 859 14.91 19.76 -24.43
N VAL A 860 15.92 18.98 -24.81
CA VAL A 860 16.02 18.37 -26.15
C VAL A 860 14.83 17.45 -26.42
N ILE A 861 14.44 16.62 -25.43
CA ILE A 861 13.27 15.75 -25.54
C ILE A 861 11.98 16.57 -25.71
N SER A 862 11.79 17.63 -24.92
CA SER A 862 10.62 18.51 -25.00
C SER A 862 10.48 19.11 -26.39
N ILE A 863 11.58 19.65 -26.93
CA ILE A 863 11.63 20.22 -28.27
C ILE A 863 11.15 19.22 -29.34
N MET A 864 11.62 17.97 -29.28
CA MET A 864 11.21 16.95 -30.25
C MET A 864 9.72 16.60 -30.14
N CYS A 865 9.16 16.62 -28.93
CA CYS A 865 7.71 16.42 -28.72
C CYS A 865 6.89 17.59 -29.28
N ASP A 866 7.31 18.83 -29.03
CA ASP A 866 6.62 20.02 -29.58
C ASP A 866 6.65 20.05 -31.11
N LEU A 867 7.75 19.59 -31.72
CA LEU A 867 7.86 19.46 -33.18
C LEU A 867 6.89 18.40 -33.73
N ALA A 868 6.71 17.29 -33.03
CA ALA A 868 5.79 16.23 -33.44
C ALA A 868 4.32 16.70 -33.38
N GLU A 869 3.93 17.40 -32.31
CA GLU A 869 2.59 17.97 -32.18
C GLU A 869 2.27 18.93 -33.34
N LYS A 870 3.22 19.82 -33.67
CA LYS A 870 3.10 20.73 -34.82
C LYS A 870 2.99 20.00 -36.16
N GLN A 871 3.62 18.84 -36.32
CA GLN A 871 3.53 18.04 -37.55
C GLN A 871 2.16 17.36 -37.68
N VAL A 872 1.61 16.84 -36.57
CA VAL A 872 0.25 16.24 -36.54
C VAL A 872 -0.80 17.31 -36.88
N ASN A 873 -0.72 18.50 -36.27
CA ASN A 873 -1.67 19.58 -36.49
C ASN A 873 -1.64 20.20 -37.90
N LYS A 874 -0.60 19.91 -38.71
CA LYS A 874 -0.54 20.31 -40.13
C LYS A 874 -1.12 19.27 -41.09
N GLN A 875 -1.26 18.02 -40.63
CA GLN A 875 -1.79 16.91 -41.43
C GLN A 875 -3.29 16.67 -41.18
N ALA A 876 -3.82 17.13 -40.04
CA ALA A 876 -5.25 17.26 -39.76
C ALA A 876 -5.82 18.55 -40.38
#